data_AF-A0ABD7HAW7-F1
#
_entry.id   AF-A0ABD7HAW7-F1
#
_cell.length_a   1.000
_cell.length_b   1.000
_cell.length_c   1.000
_cell.angle_alpha   90.00
_cell.angle_beta   90.00
_cell.angle_gamma   90.00
#
_symmetry.space_group_name_H-M   'P 1'
#
loop_
_entity.id
_entity.type
_entity.pdbx_description
1 polymer ?
#
loop_
_entity_poly.entity_id
_entity_poly.type
_entity_poly.pdbx_seq_one_letter_code
_entity_poly.pdbx_strand_id
1 'polypeptide(L)'
;MPKTLHVDVPTPHVDWSVGAAVSLLTQPRAWSVHGRPRRAGVSSFGISGTNAHVILEQAPVVESVVPEVASPTAASAVPWVLSARSEQALAGQAQRLLAFVAANPDLDPIDVGWSLVKTRAMFEHRAVVVGADRGALLAGLAALAAGESGAGVAVGRARSVGKTVFVFPGQGAQWVGMGAQLYAELPLFALAFDAVAEELDRHLRLPLRNVLWEGDEALLTSTEFAQPALFAIEVALATLLQHWGISPDFLIGHSVGEIAAAHLAGVLSLTDAAGLVAARGRLMAELPAGGVMVVVAASEEEVLPVLVDGANLAAVNAPHSVVVSGCEAAVSDIADHFARRGRRVHRLAVSHAFHSLLMEPMLAEFTRIAAGISVSKPRIPLVSNVTGQMAGAGYGDGQYWVEHARRPVRFAEGVQLLNAVGATRFVEVGPGGGLTALVEQSLPLGEALSVAMMRREHPEVSSVLGAVATLFTAGAQMDWPAVFGSPGRRIELPTYAFQRQRYWLPPTSAGSADISGVGLLAARHGLLGAVVEQPDSDVVVLTGRLSVGEQRWLADHVIAGVVLLAGAAFVELALRAADQVDCGVVEELTVVTPLVLPTVGGVQLQVVVGVGEMGQRPVSIYSRNAESDSGWVLHARGVLGAKAVAPAADLSVWPPLGAAPVDVDGAYQRFAELGYEYGRAFQGLTAMWRRESELFADVAVPDDVDVTLSGFGIHPLVLDAALHAMGMVGEQAATMLPFSWQGVSLHAAGASRVRARIAPAGDGTVSVELADQAGLPVLSVQALVMRSVSSQLLSAAVAAADAAGRGLLEVAWLPVELAHNDISADLVVWELESFQDGVGPVYSATHRVLVALQSWLAQERAGRLVVLTQGSVGQDATNLAGAAVWGLVRSAQAEHPGRVMLVDSDGSMDVGDVIGCGEEQLMIRNGTAYAARLAQLRPQPILQLPDTNSGWRLVAGGAGTLEDLTLASCPAKELAPGQVRIEVRALGVNFRDVLVALGIYPGAAELGAEGAGVVTEVGPGVTGLAVGDPVMGLLGVAGSEAVVDARLVVKLPNRWPLTDAAGVPVVFLTAYYALRVLAQVQPGESVLVHAAAGGVGMAAVQLARLWGLEVFATASRGKWDTLHTMGCDNTHVADSRTLAFEETFWLTTEGRGVDVVLNSLAGEFTDASLRLLPRGGRFIEMGKTEFGTPRSLPRTILGWPTGLST
;
A
#
# COMPACT_ATOMS: atom_id res chain seq x y z
N MET A 1 26.53 -27.67 -7.74
CA MET A 1 25.09 -28.01 -7.62
C MET A 1 24.66 -27.66 -6.20
N PRO A 2 23.61 -26.84 -6.04
CA PRO A 2 23.15 -26.38 -4.74
C PRO A 2 22.52 -27.51 -3.92
N LYS A 3 22.58 -27.40 -2.59
CA LYS A 3 21.87 -28.28 -1.65
C LYS A 3 20.37 -28.03 -1.73
N THR A 4 19.56 -29.08 -1.74
CA THR A 4 18.12 -29.02 -1.50
C THR A 4 17.86 -28.80 0.00
N LEU A 5 17.10 -27.76 0.34
CA LEU A 5 16.68 -27.48 1.71
C LEU A 5 15.40 -28.26 2.06
N HIS A 6 15.15 -28.48 3.35
CA HIS A 6 13.96 -29.19 3.87
C HIS A 6 13.84 -30.66 3.41
N VAL A 7 14.97 -31.35 3.31
CA VAL A 7 15.02 -32.79 3.01
C VAL A 7 15.78 -33.49 4.15
N ASP A 8 15.03 -33.98 5.13
CA ASP A 8 15.57 -34.74 6.27
C ASP A 8 15.44 -36.25 6.03
N VAL A 9 14.26 -36.71 5.60
CA VAL A 9 13.98 -38.11 5.23
C VAL A 9 13.35 -38.14 3.82
N PRO A 10 13.88 -38.92 2.85
CA PRO A 10 13.27 -39.07 1.54
C PRO A 10 11.84 -39.64 1.63
N THR A 11 10.91 -39.16 0.79
CA THR A 11 9.51 -39.62 0.85
C THR A 11 9.40 -41.12 0.56
N PRO A 12 8.62 -41.89 1.34
CA PRO A 12 8.43 -43.32 1.09
C PRO A 12 7.57 -43.60 -0.16
N HIS A 13 6.90 -42.58 -0.72
CA HIS A 13 6.04 -42.71 -1.90
C HIS A 13 6.80 -42.79 -3.22
N VAL A 14 8.13 -42.65 -3.20
CA VAL A 14 9.00 -42.82 -4.37
C VAL A 14 9.96 -43.97 -4.08
N ASP A 15 10.06 -44.91 -5.01
CA ASP A 15 11.06 -45.97 -4.92
C ASP A 15 12.45 -45.42 -5.31
N TRP A 16 13.20 -45.00 -4.29
CA TRP A 16 14.57 -44.50 -4.46
C TRP A 16 15.58 -45.60 -4.79
N SER A 17 15.21 -46.88 -4.68
CA SER A 17 16.08 -48.03 -4.98
C SER A 17 16.03 -48.44 -6.46
N VAL A 18 14.93 -48.15 -7.15
CA VAL A 18 14.71 -48.49 -8.57
C VAL A 18 15.52 -47.61 -9.54
N GLY A 19 16.08 -46.51 -9.08
CA GLY A 19 16.90 -45.62 -9.89
C GLY A 19 18.25 -45.31 -9.26
N ALA A 20 19.28 -46.08 -9.60
CA ALA A 20 20.69 -45.65 -9.44
C ALA A 20 21.01 -44.32 -10.18
N ALA A 21 20.02 -43.72 -10.85
CA ALA A 21 20.09 -42.49 -11.64
C ALA A 21 19.54 -41.23 -10.96
N VAL A 22 18.80 -41.31 -9.84
CA VAL A 22 18.21 -40.12 -9.16
C VAL A 22 18.68 -40.03 -7.72
N SER A 23 19.29 -38.91 -7.34
CA SER A 23 19.84 -38.67 -6.01
C SER A 23 19.45 -37.28 -5.51
N LEU A 24 18.95 -37.21 -4.28
CA LEU A 24 18.66 -35.94 -3.60
C LEU A 24 19.97 -35.27 -3.17
N LEU A 25 20.12 -33.97 -3.50
CA LEU A 25 21.31 -33.20 -3.16
C LEU A 25 21.22 -32.66 -1.72
N THR A 26 21.46 -33.50 -0.71
CA THR A 26 21.43 -33.11 0.71
C THR A 26 22.63 -32.26 1.16
N GLN A 27 23.64 -32.11 0.29
CA GLN A 27 24.82 -31.26 0.49
C GLN A 27 25.25 -30.63 -0.85
N PRO A 28 25.96 -29.48 -0.84
CA PRO A 28 26.50 -28.91 -2.06
C PRO A 28 27.49 -29.88 -2.72
N ARG A 29 27.33 -30.13 -4.02
CA ARG A 29 28.21 -31.03 -4.79
C ARG A 29 28.81 -30.33 -6.01
N ALA A 30 30.07 -30.59 -6.31
CA ALA A 30 30.69 -30.13 -7.55
C ALA A 30 30.01 -30.79 -8.76
N TRP A 31 29.79 -30.04 -9.84
CA TRP A 31 29.26 -30.59 -11.10
C TRP A 31 30.43 -30.92 -12.04
N SER A 32 30.97 -32.13 -11.94
CA SER A 32 32.08 -32.58 -12.78
C SER A 32 31.69 -32.69 -14.26
N VAL A 33 32.60 -32.29 -15.14
CA VAL A 33 32.44 -32.40 -16.61
C VAL A 33 33.18 -33.67 -17.05
N HIS A 34 32.45 -34.69 -17.50
CA HIS A 34 33.02 -35.96 -17.94
C HIS A 34 32.98 -36.08 -19.48
N GLY A 35 33.70 -35.18 -20.18
CA GLY A 35 33.78 -35.20 -21.64
C GLY A 35 32.47 -34.92 -22.39
N ARG A 36 31.42 -34.46 -21.69
CA ARG A 36 30.11 -34.06 -22.24
C ARG A 36 29.66 -32.75 -21.58
N PRO A 37 28.92 -31.86 -22.28
CA PRO A 37 28.40 -30.65 -21.67
C PRO A 37 27.44 -30.98 -20.53
N ARG A 38 27.44 -30.18 -19.47
CA ARG A 38 26.49 -30.35 -18.36
C ARG A 38 25.06 -30.14 -18.89
N ARG A 39 24.13 -31.01 -18.51
CA ARG A 39 22.71 -30.90 -18.88
C ARG A 39 21.83 -30.91 -17.64
N ALA A 40 20.86 -30.02 -17.59
CA ALA A 40 19.88 -29.92 -16.52
C ALA A 40 18.46 -29.97 -17.10
N GLY A 41 17.55 -30.71 -16.45
CA GLY A 41 16.11 -30.57 -16.70
C GLY A 41 15.51 -29.62 -15.67
N VAL A 42 14.67 -28.68 -16.10
CA VAL A 42 13.88 -27.80 -15.23
C VAL A 42 12.41 -28.10 -15.49
N SER A 43 11.70 -28.56 -14.47
CA SER A 43 10.27 -28.83 -14.51
C SER A 43 9.50 -27.79 -13.69
N SER A 44 8.37 -27.31 -14.22
CA SER A 44 7.39 -26.50 -13.50
C SER A 44 5.99 -27.03 -13.78
N PHE A 45 5.25 -27.34 -12.72
CA PHE A 45 3.92 -27.95 -12.79
C PHE A 45 2.93 -27.01 -12.09
N GLY A 46 2.05 -26.39 -12.87
CA GLY A 46 0.99 -25.53 -12.34
C GLY A 46 -0.10 -26.36 -11.67
N ILE A 47 -0.72 -25.82 -10.61
CA ILE A 47 -1.77 -26.51 -9.84
C ILE A 47 -2.98 -26.94 -10.70
N SER A 48 -3.23 -26.24 -11.81
CA SER A 48 -4.28 -26.57 -12.80
C SER A 48 -3.90 -27.70 -13.77
N GLY A 49 -2.71 -28.28 -13.66
CA GLY A 49 -2.21 -29.33 -14.55
C GLY A 49 -1.40 -28.84 -15.75
N THR A 50 -1.06 -27.54 -15.82
CA THR A 50 -0.17 -27.02 -16.88
C THR A 50 1.28 -27.38 -16.56
N ASN A 51 1.86 -28.28 -17.35
CA ASN A 51 3.22 -28.78 -17.14
C ASN A 51 4.18 -28.21 -18.20
N ALA A 52 5.29 -27.64 -17.76
CA ALA A 52 6.38 -27.20 -18.63
C ALA A 52 7.69 -27.88 -18.21
N HIS A 53 8.44 -28.40 -19.18
CA HIS A 53 9.77 -28.96 -18.97
C HIS A 53 10.76 -28.37 -19.97
N VAL A 54 11.91 -27.93 -19.49
CA VAL A 54 12.99 -27.37 -20.31
C VAL A 54 14.27 -28.14 -20.02
N ILE A 55 14.95 -28.57 -21.08
CA ILE A 55 16.29 -29.15 -21.00
C ILE A 55 17.29 -28.04 -21.32
N LEU A 56 18.16 -27.73 -20.37
CA LEU A 56 19.25 -26.78 -20.48
C LEU A 56 20.55 -27.53 -20.69
N GLU A 57 21.33 -27.12 -21.69
CA GLU A 57 22.69 -27.61 -21.91
C GLU A 57 23.67 -26.47 -21.66
N GLN A 58 24.79 -26.77 -21.00
CA GLN A 58 25.90 -25.86 -20.84
C GLN A 58 26.36 -25.38 -22.22
N ALA A 59 26.48 -24.07 -22.40
CA ALA A 59 27.01 -23.49 -23.62
C ALA A 59 28.37 -24.14 -23.96
N PRO A 60 28.66 -24.43 -25.24
CA PRO A 60 29.96 -24.95 -25.64
C PRO A 60 31.04 -24.02 -25.11
N VAL A 61 32.12 -24.59 -24.59
CA VAL A 61 33.32 -23.81 -24.29
C VAL A 61 33.78 -23.28 -25.63
N VAL A 62 33.49 -22.02 -25.91
CA VAL A 62 34.18 -21.30 -26.96
C VAL A 62 35.60 -21.23 -26.42
N GLU A 63 36.47 -22.14 -26.86
CA GLU A 63 37.90 -21.87 -26.86
C GLU A 63 38.01 -20.55 -27.61
N SER A 64 38.16 -19.45 -26.86
CA SER A 64 38.67 -18.25 -27.46
C SER A 64 40.00 -18.69 -28.03
N VAL A 65 40.06 -18.87 -29.35
CA VAL A 65 41.29 -18.79 -30.10
C VAL A 65 41.75 -17.36 -29.87
N VAL A 66 42.32 -17.11 -28.70
CA VAL A 66 43.23 -15.99 -28.51
C VAL A 66 44.34 -16.37 -29.47
N PRO A 67 44.53 -15.63 -30.58
CA PRO A 67 45.72 -15.86 -31.37
C PRO A 67 46.88 -15.75 -30.38
N GLU A 68 47.85 -16.63 -30.50
CA GLU A 68 49.09 -16.66 -29.71
C GLU A 68 49.93 -15.42 -30.09
N VAL A 69 49.37 -14.23 -29.88
CA VAL A 69 50.08 -12.97 -29.81
C VAL A 69 50.71 -13.00 -28.44
N ALA A 70 52.03 -12.80 -28.39
CA ALA A 70 52.82 -12.71 -27.18
C ALA A 70 52.03 -12.03 -26.05
N SER A 71 52.06 -12.63 -24.86
CA SER A 71 51.39 -12.14 -23.64
C SER A 71 51.21 -10.63 -23.69
N PRO A 72 49.97 -10.09 -23.65
CA PRO A 72 49.80 -8.64 -23.66
C PRO A 72 50.64 -8.11 -22.50
N THR A 73 51.64 -7.28 -22.81
CA THR A 73 52.28 -6.43 -21.82
C THR A 73 51.15 -5.82 -21.02
N ALA A 74 51.15 -6.03 -19.70
CA ALA A 74 50.07 -5.57 -18.82
C ALA A 74 49.70 -4.14 -19.21
N ALA A 75 48.45 -3.94 -19.66
CA ALA A 75 48.02 -2.64 -20.16
C ALA A 75 48.35 -1.58 -19.10
N SER A 76 49.08 -0.53 -19.48
CA SER A 76 49.57 0.46 -18.52
C SER A 76 48.46 1.30 -17.88
N ALA A 77 47.23 1.19 -18.37
CA ALA A 77 46.03 1.70 -17.71
C ALA A 77 44.76 0.97 -18.18
N VAL A 78 43.80 0.82 -17.26
CA VAL A 78 42.50 0.18 -17.52
C VAL A 78 41.36 1.14 -17.13
N PRO A 79 40.32 1.32 -17.98
CA PRO A 79 39.15 2.11 -17.63
C PRO A 79 38.07 1.27 -16.95
N TRP A 80 37.60 1.69 -15.78
CA TRP A 80 36.37 1.19 -15.14
C TRP A 80 35.23 2.16 -15.34
N VAL A 81 34.27 1.76 -16.18
CA VAL A 81 33.13 2.60 -16.58
C VAL A 81 31.94 2.34 -15.67
N LEU A 82 31.42 3.40 -15.04
CA LEU A 82 30.24 3.37 -14.20
C LEU A 82 29.19 4.33 -14.75
N SER A 83 27.92 3.95 -14.62
CA SER A 83 26.83 4.88 -14.89
C SER A 83 25.62 4.60 -14.01
N ALA A 84 24.82 5.65 -13.78
CA ALA A 84 23.60 5.56 -13.00
C ALA A 84 22.55 6.62 -13.40
N ARG A 85 21.33 6.45 -12.87
CA ARG A 85 20.21 7.38 -13.04
C ARG A 85 20.26 8.61 -12.14
N SER A 86 21.17 8.65 -11.19
CA SER A 86 21.40 9.80 -10.31
C SER A 86 22.83 9.82 -9.79
N GLU A 87 23.30 10.98 -9.33
CA GLU A 87 24.63 11.13 -8.70
C GLU A 87 24.76 10.22 -7.47
N GLN A 88 23.71 10.14 -6.64
CA GLN A 88 23.67 9.26 -5.47
C GLN A 88 23.79 7.77 -5.85
N ALA A 89 23.13 7.35 -6.93
CA ALA A 89 23.25 5.99 -7.43
C ALA A 89 24.63 5.71 -8.05
N LEU A 90 25.28 6.70 -8.64
CA LEU A 90 26.63 6.58 -9.15
C LEU A 90 27.65 6.37 -8.00
N ALA A 91 27.58 7.21 -6.96
CA ALA A 91 28.40 7.06 -5.76
C ALA A 91 28.13 5.71 -5.05
N GLY A 92 26.86 5.32 -4.90
CA GLY A 92 26.49 4.02 -4.35
C GLY A 92 26.97 2.83 -5.19
N GLN A 93 27.03 2.98 -6.52
CA GLN A 93 27.57 1.95 -7.41
C GLN A 93 29.09 1.85 -7.26
N ALA A 94 29.78 2.98 -7.13
CA ALA A 94 31.22 3.02 -6.86
C ALA A 94 31.54 2.34 -5.52
N GLN A 95 30.77 2.61 -4.47
CA GLN A 95 30.94 1.98 -3.16
C GLN A 95 30.75 0.46 -3.20
N ARG A 96 29.74 -0.04 -3.92
CA ARG A 96 29.52 -1.49 -4.09
C ARG A 96 30.64 -2.16 -4.87
N LEU A 97 31.10 -1.51 -5.95
CA LEU A 97 32.21 -2.04 -6.74
C LEU A 97 33.51 -2.05 -5.93
N LEU A 98 33.79 -0.97 -5.18
CA LEU A 98 34.93 -0.87 -4.29
C LEU A 98 34.96 -2.02 -3.28
N ALA A 99 33.84 -2.25 -2.58
CA ALA A 99 33.73 -3.33 -1.60
C ALA A 99 33.93 -4.72 -2.23
N PHE A 100 33.34 -4.95 -3.42
CA PHE A 100 33.46 -6.21 -4.14
C PHE A 100 34.90 -6.49 -4.60
N VAL A 101 35.55 -5.51 -5.23
CA VAL A 101 36.92 -5.67 -5.72
C VAL A 101 37.89 -5.77 -4.54
N ALA A 102 37.70 -5.00 -3.46
CA ALA A 102 38.52 -5.13 -2.26
C ALA A 102 38.43 -6.53 -1.62
N ALA A 103 37.25 -7.16 -1.64
CA ALA A 103 37.04 -8.51 -1.10
C ALA A 103 37.59 -9.64 -1.99
N ASN A 104 37.92 -9.36 -3.26
CA ASN A 104 38.37 -10.36 -4.24
C ASN A 104 39.69 -9.93 -4.90
N PRO A 105 40.84 -9.98 -4.18
CA PRO A 105 42.12 -9.44 -4.64
C PRO A 105 42.64 -10.09 -5.94
N ASP A 106 42.25 -11.34 -6.20
CA ASP A 106 42.71 -12.13 -7.36
C ASP A 106 42.00 -11.77 -8.68
N LEU A 107 41.01 -10.88 -8.67
CA LEU A 107 40.33 -10.43 -9.89
C LEU A 107 41.26 -9.59 -10.76
N ASP A 108 41.35 -9.94 -12.05
CA ASP A 108 42.04 -9.12 -13.05
C ASP A 108 41.27 -7.80 -13.29
N PRO A 109 41.93 -6.62 -13.16
CA PRO A 109 41.32 -5.33 -13.46
C PRO A 109 40.71 -5.22 -14.87
N ILE A 110 41.28 -5.91 -15.87
CA ILE A 110 40.77 -5.93 -17.25
C ILE A 110 39.43 -6.65 -17.30
N ASP A 111 39.29 -7.80 -16.63
CA ASP A 111 38.03 -8.55 -16.57
C ASP A 111 36.91 -7.75 -15.88
N VAL A 112 37.26 -6.98 -14.83
CA VAL A 112 36.33 -6.06 -14.17
C VAL A 112 35.86 -4.97 -15.14
N GLY A 113 36.81 -4.27 -15.79
CA GLY A 113 36.52 -3.20 -16.75
C GLY A 113 35.68 -3.68 -17.93
N TRP A 114 36.08 -4.81 -18.54
CA TRP A 114 35.35 -5.45 -19.63
C TRP A 114 33.93 -5.84 -19.23
N SER A 115 33.76 -6.40 -18.03
CA SER A 115 32.45 -6.79 -17.52
C SER A 115 31.57 -5.58 -17.25
N LEU A 116 32.12 -4.45 -16.79
CA LEU A 116 31.36 -3.21 -16.62
C LEU A 116 30.77 -2.72 -17.94
N VAL A 117 31.52 -2.76 -19.04
CA VAL A 117 31.04 -2.26 -20.35
C VAL A 117 30.17 -3.26 -21.10
N LYS A 118 30.35 -4.57 -20.91
CA LYS A 118 29.57 -5.62 -21.61
C LYS A 118 28.29 -6.05 -20.89
N THR A 119 28.18 -5.83 -19.58
CA THR A 119 27.08 -6.40 -18.77
C THR A 119 26.22 -5.36 -18.06
N ARG A 120 26.57 -4.07 -18.15
CA ARG A 120 25.81 -2.98 -17.54
C ARG A 120 25.17 -2.10 -18.60
N ALA A 121 23.97 -1.62 -18.29
CA ALA A 121 23.33 -0.56 -19.07
C ALA A 121 24.08 0.76 -18.86
N MET A 122 24.04 1.63 -19.87
CA MET A 122 24.66 2.95 -19.82
C MET A 122 23.60 4.03 -19.57
N PHE A 123 23.80 4.83 -18.53
CA PHE A 123 22.92 5.92 -18.09
C PHE A 123 23.57 7.31 -18.22
N GLU A 124 22.83 8.34 -17.86
CA GLU A 124 23.20 9.74 -18.04
C GLU A 124 24.21 10.27 -17.00
N HIS A 125 24.17 9.81 -15.74
CA HIS A 125 25.24 10.13 -14.78
C HIS A 125 26.36 9.12 -14.96
N ARG A 126 27.54 9.57 -15.37
CA ARG A 126 28.64 8.71 -15.80
C ARG A 126 29.90 9.05 -15.02
N ALA A 127 30.67 8.00 -14.74
CA ALA A 127 32.04 8.15 -14.30
C ALA A 127 32.93 7.10 -14.97
N VAL A 128 34.19 7.43 -15.16
CA VAL A 128 35.21 6.49 -15.58
C VAL A 128 36.42 6.67 -14.68
N VAL A 129 36.86 5.57 -14.07
CA VAL A 129 38.09 5.52 -13.28
C VAL A 129 39.17 4.89 -14.14
N VAL A 130 40.22 5.63 -14.44
CA VAL A 130 41.39 5.16 -15.20
C VAL A 130 42.54 4.99 -14.22
N GLY A 131 43.12 3.78 -14.17
CA GLY A 131 44.23 3.49 -13.28
C GLY A 131 45.23 2.51 -13.89
N ALA A 132 46.51 2.74 -13.59
CA ALA A 132 47.62 1.91 -14.06
C ALA A 132 47.78 0.61 -13.29
N ASP A 133 47.24 0.58 -12.07
CA ASP A 133 47.24 -0.58 -11.21
C ASP A 133 45.94 -0.61 -10.38
N ARG A 134 45.78 -1.73 -9.65
CA ARG A 134 44.63 -1.94 -8.78
C ARG A 134 44.50 -0.86 -7.70
N GLY A 135 45.60 -0.39 -7.14
CA GLY A 135 45.61 0.61 -6.08
C GLY A 135 45.03 1.95 -6.56
N ALA A 136 45.47 2.41 -7.74
CA ALA A 136 44.94 3.61 -8.39
C ALA A 136 43.44 3.49 -8.68
N LEU A 137 42.99 2.33 -9.16
CA LEU A 137 41.57 2.07 -9.45
C LEU A 137 40.71 2.07 -8.18
N LEU A 138 41.20 1.46 -7.09
CA LEU A 138 40.51 1.47 -5.79
C LEU A 138 40.44 2.87 -5.19
N ALA A 139 41.53 3.65 -5.28
CA ALA A 139 41.55 5.04 -4.83
C ALA A 139 40.56 5.91 -5.62
N GLY A 140 40.48 5.73 -6.94
CA GLY A 140 39.51 6.43 -7.79
C GLY A 140 38.06 6.05 -7.48
N LEU A 141 37.78 4.78 -7.21
CA LEU A 141 36.45 4.34 -6.75
C LEU A 141 36.10 4.92 -5.37
N ALA A 142 37.07 5.04 -4.46
CA ALA A 142 36.87 5.64 -3.14
C ALA A 142 36.53 7.13 -3.26
N ALA A 143 37.28 7.88 -4.07
CA ALA A 143 36.97 9.29 -4.36
C ALA A 143 35.56 9.44 -4.97
N LEU A 144 35.22 8.61 -5.96
CA LEU A 144 33.89 8.63 -6.58
C LEU A 144 32.77 8.27 -5.60
N ALA A 145 32.99 7.32 -4.69
CA ALA A 145 32.04 6.96 -3.65
C ALA A 145 31.83 8.09 -2.63
N ALA A 146 32.86 8.89 -2.37
CA ALA A 146 32.80 10.08 -1.51
C ALA A 146 32.21 11.32 -2.21
N GLY A 147 32.00 11.27 -3.54
CA GLY A 147 31.59 12.45 -4.32
C GLY A 147 32.72 13.46 -4.52
N GLU A 148 33.97 13.05 -4.34
CA GLU A 148 35.16 13.89 -4.45
C GLU A 148 35.79 13.78 -5.86
N SER A 149 36.53 14.83 -6.26
CA SER A 149 37.35 14.77 -7.47
C SER A 149 38.63 13.99 -7.18
N GLY A 150 38.79 12.83 -7.81
CA GLY A 150 39.98 11.98 -7.69
C GLY A 150 40.87 12.07 -8.93
N ALA A 151 42.19 11.92 -8.74
CA ALA A 151 43.11 11.74 -9.86
C ALA A 151 42.71 10.49 -10.68
N GLY A 152 42.65 10.61 -12.00
CA GLY A 152 42.21 9.53 -12.88
C GLY A 152 40.71 9.26 -12.88
N VAL A 153 39.89 10.11 -12.26
CA VAL A 153 38.43 9.98 -12.25
C VAL A 153 37.79 11.07 -13.10
N ALA A 154 37.14 10.69 -14.20
CA ALA A 154 36.25 11.57 -14.93
C ALA A 154 34.81 11.36 -14.43
N VAL A 155 34.12 12.42 -14.07
CA VAL A 155 32.69 12.39 -13.67
C VAL A 155 31.95 13.43 -14.48
N GLY A 156 30.73 13.11 -14.90
CA GLY A 156 29.91 14.05 -15.64
C GLY A 156 28.50 13.53 -15.87
N ARG A 157 27.69 14.40 -16.47
CA ARG A 157 26.34 14.06 -16.92
C ARG A 157 26.28 14.16 -18.43
N ALA A 158 26.03 13.04 -19.09
CA ALA A 158 25.88 12.98 -20.53
C ALA A 158 24.67 13.82 -20.96
N ARG A 159 24.92 14.82 -21.80
CA ARG A 159 23.88 15.62 -22.46
C ARG A 159 23.71 15.11 -23.88
N SER A 160 22.47 15.00 -24.34
CA SER A 160 22.13 14.43 -25.65
C SER A 160 22.44 15.35 -26.83
N VAL A 161 22.88 16.60 -26.57
CA VAL A 161 23.03 17.65 -27.60
C VAL A 161 24.45 18.21 -27.55
N GLY A 162 25.10 18.27 -28.71
CA GLY A 162 26.40 18.89 -28.89
C GLY A 162 27.20 18.20 -29.98
N LYS A 163 27.95 18.96 -30.76
CA LYS A 163 28.85 18.45 -31.82
C LYS A 163 30.30 18.41 -31.34
N THR A 164 31.07 17.46 -31.85
CA THR A 164 32.49 17.25 -31.54
C THR A 164 33.37 17.85 -32.62
N VAL A 165 34.41 18.58 -32.23
CA VAL A 165 35.44 19.15 -33.10
C VAL A 165 36.75 18.46 -32.80
N PHE A 166 37.46 17.98 -33.81
CA PHE A 166 38.88 17.66 -33.67
C PHE A 166 39.71 18.87 -34.05
N VAL A 167 40.61 19.23 -33.14
CA VAL A 167 41.48 20.40 -33.19
C VAL A 167 42.91 19.90 -33.30
N PHE A 168 43.63 20.26 -34.36
CA PHE A 168 44.97 19.75 -34.62
C PHE A 168 46.04 20.79 -34.30
N PRO A 169 46.97 20.51 -33.37
CA PRO A 169 48.01 21.46 -32.97
C PRO A 169 48.96 21.83 -34.11
N GLY A 170 49.64 22.96 -33.93
CA GLY A 170 50.66 23.44 -34.85
C GLY A 170 52.07 23.07 -34.38
N GLN A 171 53.07 23.56 -35.14
CA GLN A 171 54.47 23.45 -34.75
C GLN A 171 54.75 24.10 -33.38
N GLY A 172 55.55 23.42 -32.56
CA GLY A 172 55.90 23.81 -31.20
C GLY A 172 55.33 22.87 -30.13
N ALA A 173 54.43 21.98 -30.51
CA ALA A 173 53.82 21.01 -29.59
C ALA A 173 54.57 19.68 -29.50
N GLN A 174 55.52 19.41 -30.41
CA GLN A 174 56.28 18.16 -30.48
C GLN A 174 57.32 18.01 -29.34
N TRP A 175 57.56 16.78 -28.89
CA TRP A 175 58.66 16.40 -28.01
C TRP A 175 59.21 15.01 -28.36
N VAL A 176 60.48 14.76 -28.04
CA VAL A 176 61.12 13.46 -28.29
C VAL A 176 60.43 12.40 -27.44
N GLY A 177 60.11 11.26 -28.06
CA GLY A 177 59.40 10.14 -27.44
C GLY A 177 57.88 10.20 -27.57
N MET A 178 57.30 11.27 -28.15
CA MET A 178 55.84 11.35 -28.32
C MET A 178 55.28 10.20 -29.16
N GLY A 179 54.20 9.59 -28.67
CA GLY A 179 53.50 8.47 -29.29
C GLY A 179 54.21 7.13 -29.16
N ALA A 180 55.39 7.05 -28.54
CA ALA A 180 56.13 5.79 -28.39
C ALA A 180 55.39 4.79 -27.51
N GLN A 181 54.75 5.26 -26.44
CA GLN A 181 53.99 4.40 -25.54
C GLN A 181 52.69 3.95 -26.22
N LEU A 182 52.00 4.86 -26.91
CA LEU A 182 50.80 4.53 -27.69
C LEU A 182 51.11 3.49 -28.79
N TYR A 183 52.25 3.63 -29.47
CA TYR A 183 52.70 2.68 -30.48
C TYR A 183 52.98 1.29 -29.89
N ALA A 184 53.60 1.23 -28.71
CA ALA A 184 53.92 -0.03 -28.06
C ALA A 184 52.67 -0.77 -27.54
N GLU A 185 51.67 -0.04 -27.05
CA GLU A 185 50.54 -0.63 -26.30
C GLU A 185 49.21 -0.68 -27.07
N LEU A 186 49.02 0.15 -28.10
CA LEU A 186 47.76 0.26 -28.84
C LEU A 186 47.95 -0.15 -30.32
N PRO A 187 47.62 -1.39 -30.71
CA PRO A 187 47.88 -1.90 -32.06
C PRO A 187 47.26 -1.06 -33.20
N LEU A 188 46.11 -0.44 -32.96
CA LEU A 188 45.44 0.41 -33.96
C LEU A 188 46.15 1.74 -34.17
N PHE A 189 46.74 2.31 -33.12
CA PHE A 189 47.59 3.49 -33.24
C PHE A 189 48.86 3.13 -34.01
N ALA A 190 49.49 1.99 -33.68
CA ALA A 190 50.69 1.52 -34.37
C ALA A 190 50.45 1.31 -35.87
N LEU A 191 49.35 0.63 -36.23
CA LEU A 191 48.98 0.41 -37.64
C LEU A 191 48.75 1.73 -38.39
N ALA A 192 48.04 2.68 -37.78
CA ALA A 192 47.79 3.98 -38.39
C ALA A 192 49.07 4.80 -38.52
N PHE A 193 49.93 4.79 -37.50
CA PHE A 193 51.22 5.47 -37.51
C PHE A 193 52.15 4.89 -38.58
N ASP A 194 52.27 3.57 -38.67
CA ASP A 194 53.13 2.90 -39.67
C ASP A 194 52.71 3.25 -41.09
N ALA A 195 51.40 3.29 -41.37
CA ALA A 195 50.88 3.68 -42.68
C ALA A 195 51.25 5.13 -43.06
N VAL A 196 51.20 6.06 -42.10
CA VAL A 196 51.58 7.46 -42.33
C VAL A 196 53.10 7.61 -42.43
N ALA A 197 53.85 6.93 -41.58
CA ALA A 197 55.31 6.95 -41.58
C ALA A 197 55.88 6.38 -42.88
N GLU A 198 55.33 5.28 -43.41
CA GLU A 198 55.75 4.70 -44.68
C GLU A 198 55.66 5.71 -45.84
N GLU A 199 54.59 6.51 -45.88
CA GLU A 199 54.41 7.53 -46.91
C GLU A 199 55.33 8.73 -46.69
N LEU A 200 55.47 9.22 -45.44
CA LEU A 200 56.37 10.32 -45.11
C LEU A 200 57.85 9.98 -45.38
N ASP A 201 58.28 8.76 -45.08
CA ASP A 201 59.66 8.31 -45.25
C ASP A 201 60.13 8.30 -46.71
N ARG A 202 59.19 8.34 -47.68
CA ARG A 202 59.52 8.53 -49.10
C ARG A 202 59.99 9.96 -49.42
N HIS A 203 59.67 10.92 -48.56
CA HIS A 203 59.94 12.34 -48.74
C HIS A 203 60.99 12.89 -47.77
N LEU A 204 61.25 12.20 -46.66
CA LEU A 204 62.19 12.63 -45.62
C LEU A 204 63.60 12.06 -45.83
N ARG A 205 64.61 12.79 -45.36
CA ARG A 205 66.02 12.35 -45.45
C ARG A 205 66.41 11.27 -44.42
N LEU A 206 65.59 11.07 -43.39
CA LEU A 206 65.76 10.06 -42.34
C LEU A 206 64.39 9.44 -42.02
N PRO A 207 64.35 8.15 -41.62
CA PRO A 207 63.11 7.53 -41.16
C PRO A 207 62.50 8.30 -39.98
N LEU A 208 61.23 8.65 -40.09
CA LEU A 208 60.53 9.50 -39.13
C LEU A 208 60.54 8.93 -37.73
N ARG A 209 60.37 7.60 -37.61
CA ARG A 209 60.39 6.87 -36.35
C ARG A 209 61.68 7.10 -35.56
N ASN A 210 62.83 7.07 -36.24
CA ASN A 210 64.13 7.28 -35.61
C ASN A 210 64.23 8.71 -35.09
N VAL A 211 63.73 9.70 -35.83
CA VAL A 211 63.75 11.10 -35.39
C VAL A 211 62.82 11.34 -34.20
N LEU A 212 61.64 10.70 -34.19
CA LEU A 212 60.65 10.83 -33.12
C LEU A 212 61.12 10.25 -31.78
N TRP A 213 61.76 9.08 -31.79
CA TRP A 213 62.02 8.31 -30.56
C TRP A 213 63.49 8.15 -30.21
N GLU A 214 64.39 8.21 -31.18
CA GLU A 214 65.85 8.03 -31.00
C GLU A 214 66.65 9.29 -31.31
N GLY A 215 66.03 10.30 -31.92
CA GLY A 215 66.65 11.57 -32.29
C GLY A 215 66.85 12.51 -31.10
N ASP A 216 67.74 13.50 -31.26
CA ASP A 216 67.86 14.58 -30.29
C ASP A 216 66.73 15.62 -30.45
N GLU A 217 66.52 16.44 -29.42
CA GLU A 217 65.48 17.49 -29.45
C GLU A 217 65.69 18.49 -30.59
N ALA A 218 66.95 18.78 -30.97
CA ALA A 218 67.27 19.75 -32.02
C ALA A 218 66.83 19.25 -33.41
N LEU A 219 67.00 17.96 -33.68
CA LEU A 219 66.59 17.34 -34.94
C LEU A 219 65.06 17.32 -35.05
N LEU A 220 64.34 16.92 -34.00
CA LEU A 220 62.87 16.92 -34.00
C LEU A 220 62.28 18.34 -34.07
N THR A 221 62.91 19.32 -33.43
CA THR A 221 62.44 20.73 -33.49
C THR A 221 62.80 21.44 -34.79
N SER A 222 63.67 20.86 -35.63
CA SER A 222 63.87 21.36 -36.99
C SER A 222 62.57 21.28 -37.78
N THR A 223 62.27 22.31 -38.56
CA THR A 223 60.98 22.45 -39.27
C THR A 223 60.76 21.34 -40.30
N GLU A 224 61.85 20.79 -40.85
CA GLU A 224 61.84 19.63 -41.75
C GLU A 224 61.16 18.42 -41.12
N PHE A 225 61.39 18.14 -39.83
CA PHE A 225 60.84 16.95 -39.16
C PHE A 225 59.67 17.27 -38.23
N ALA A 226 59.62 18.45 -37.62
CA ALA A 226 58.56 18.82 -36.69
C ALA A 226 57.17 18.73 -37.35
N GLN A 227 57.03 19.22 -38.58
CA GLN A 227 55.76 19.23 -39.30
C GLN A 227 55.27 17.82 -39.69
N PRO A 228 56.09 16.97 -40.36
CA PRO A 228 55.78 15.57 -40.58
C PRO A 228 55.49 14.76 -39.29
N ALA A 229 56.27 14.99 -38.23
CA ALA A 229 56.11 14.28 -36.96
C ALA A 229 54.75 14.59 -36.30
N LEU A 230 54.34 15.87 -36.30
CA LEU A 230 53.02 16.28 -35.84
C LEU A 230 51.92 15.61 -36.66
N PHE A 231 52.00 15.71 -37.99
CA PHE A 231 51.03 15.10 -38.90
C PHE A 231 50.86 13.59 -38.64
N ALA A 232 51.96 12.85 -38.46
CA ALA A 232 51.91 11.43 -38.17
C ALA A 232 51.18 11.08 -36.87
N ILE A 233 51.48 11.79 -35.78
CA ILE A 233 50.82 11.58 -34.48
C ILE A 233 49.35 11.99 -34.53
N GLU A 234 49.04 13.14 -35.13
CA GLU A 234 47.70 13.69 -35.27
C GLU A 234 46.77 12.75 -36.04
N VAL A 235 47.23 12.23 -37.20
CA VAL A 235 46.46 11.30 -38.03
C VAL A 235 46.31 9.94 -37.35
N ALA A 236 47.35 9.43 -36.70
CA ALA A 236 47.29 8.15 -35.97
C ALA A 236 46.32 8.23 -34.79
N LEU A 237 46.34 9.31 -34.01
CA LEU A 237 45.38 9.55 -32.92
C LEU A 237 43.95 9.70 -33.46
N ALA A 238 43.75 10.51 -34.51
CA ALA A 238 42.42 10.70 -35.07
C ALA A 238 41.81 9.37 -35.55
N THR A 239 42.62 8.54 -36.19
CA THR A 239 42.23 7.20 -36.66
C THR A 239 41.86 6.28 -35.48
N LEU A 240 42.65 6.31 -34.40
CA LEU A 240 42.36 5.58 -33.17
C LEU A 240 41.01 6.01 -32.56
N LEU A 241 40.77 7.31 -32.43
CA LEU A 241 39.53 7.85 -31.87
C LEU A 241 38.32 7.48 -32.72
N GLN A 242 38.43 7.56 -34.05
CA GLN A 242 37.36 7.14 -34.96
C GLN A 242 37.06 5.65 -34.83
N HIS A 243 38.09 4.80 -34.67
CA HIS A 243 37.90 3.37 -34.43
C HIS A 243 37.22 3.08 -33.08
N TRP A 244 37.49 3.89 -32.06
CA TRP A 244 36.77 3.85 -30.78
C TRP A 244 35.36 4.47 -30.84
N GLY A 245 34.87 4.82 -32.03
CA GLY A 245 33.53 5.36 -32.23
C GLY A 245 33.40 6.86 -31.95
N ILE A 246 34.50 7.57 -31.68
CA ILE A 246 34.52 9.03 -31.53
C ILE A 246 34.75 9.65 -32.91
N SER A 247 33.66 10.05 -33.56
CA SER A 247 33.72 10.75 -34.84
C SER A 247 33.60 12.27 -34.64
N PRO A 248 34.41 13.07 -35.37
CA PRO A 248 34.24 14.53 -35.38
C PRO A 248 33.08 14.93 -36.31
N ASP A 249 32.30 15.89 -35.85
CA ASP A 249 31.34 16.63 -36.69
C ASP A 249 32.04 17.73 -37.49
N PHE A 250 33.13 18.28 -36.93
CA PHE A 250 33.94 19.32 -37.55
C PHE A 250 35.43 19.12 -37.31
N LEU A 251 36.26 19.65 -38.20
CA LEU A 251 37.71 19.70 -38.04
C LEU A 251 38.22 21.14 -38.09
N ILE A 252 39.27 21.43 -37.33
CA ILE A 252 40.03 22.67 -37.44
C ILE A 252 41.49 22.38 -37.10
N GLY A 253 42.41 22.90 -37.90
CA GLY A 253 43.83 22.84 -37.57
C GLY A 253 44.36 24.19 -37.12
N HIS A 254 45.58 24.20 -36.59
CA HIS A 254 46.37 25.42 -36.41
C HIS A 254 47.65 25.32 -37.25
N SER A 255 47.76 26.18 -38.28
CA SER A 255 48.89 26.16 -39.21
C SER A 255 49.05 24.75 -39.82
N VAL A 256 50.16 24.07 -39.59
CA VAL A 256 50.43 22.73 -40.13
C VAL A 256 49.34 21.70 -39.80
N GLY A 257 48.68 21.80 -38.64
CA GLY A 257 47.58 20.91 -38.27
C GLY A 257 46.38 20.98 -39.22
N GLU A 258 46.26 22.03 -40.04
CA GLU A 258 45.21 22.11 -41.07
C GLU A 258 45.42 21.05 -42.17
N ILE A 259 46.66 20.60 -42.40
CA ILE A 259 46.94 19.52 -43.36
C ILE A 259 46.39 18.18 -42.84
N ALA A 260 46.52 17.91 -41.52
CA ALA A 260 45.88 16.75 -40.89
C ALA A 260 44.34 16.83 -40.97
N ALA A 261 43.77 18.01 -40.70
CA ALA A 261 42.33 18.25 -40.85
C ALA A 261 41.85 18.03 -42.30
N ALA A 262 42.61 18.51 -43.29
CA ALA A 262 42.28 18.33 -44.71
C ALA A 262 42.37 16.86 -45.14
N HIS A 263 43.36 16.12 -44.66
CA HIS A 263 43.48 14.69 -44.90
C HIS A 263 42.29 13.92 -44.30
N LEU A 264 41.97 14.15 -43.03
CA LEU A 264 40.88 13.46 -42.32
C LEU A 264 39.49 13.84 -42.85
N ALA A 265 39.32 15.05 -43.37
CA ALA A 265 38.13 15.43 -44.13
C ALA A 265 38.01 14.71 -45.48
N GLY A 266 39.05 14.02 -45.94
CA GLY A 266 39.13 13.41 -47.25
C GLY A 266 39.33 14.43 -48.39
N VAL A 267 39.79 15.64 -48.08
CA VAL A 267 40.16 16.67 -49.08
C VAL A 267 41.48 16.28 -49.74
N LEU A 268 42.44 15.81 -48.95
CA LEU A 268 43.74 15.31 -49.40
C LEU A 268 43.85 13.79 -49.20
N SER A 269 44.39 13.09 -50.18
CA SER A 269 44.84 11.70 -49.98
C SER A 269 46.00 11.65 -48.99
N LEU A 270 46.29 10.49 -48.38
CA LEU A 270 47.43 10.35 -47.47
C LEU A 270 48.74 10.68 -48.19
N THR A 271 48.92 10.19 -49.42
CA THR A 271 50.08 10.47 -50.28
C THR A 271 50.24 11.95 -50.57
N ASP A 272 49.17 12.66 -50.95
CA ASP A 272 49.23 14.10 -51.22
C ASP A 272 49.51 14.92 -49.95
N ALA A 273 48.88 14.57 -48.83
CA ALA A 273 49.08 15.24 -47.55
C ALA A 273 50.51 15.04 -47.02
N ALA A 274 51.04 13.82 -47.10
CA ALA A 274 52.41 13.48 -46.73
C ALA A 274 53.44 14.23 -47.59
N GLY A 275 53.25 14.24 -48.91
CA GLY A 275 54.10 14.99 -49.83
C GLY A 275 54.06 16.49 -49.56
N LEU A 276 52.87 17.05 -49.32
CA LEU A 276 52.68 18.47 -49.01
C LEU A 276 53.35 18.87 -47.69
N VAL A 277 53.13 18.12 -46.60
CA VAL A 277 53.68 18.47 -45.27
C VAL A 277 55.21 18.31 -45.25
N ALA A 278 55.75 17.27 -45.89
CA ALA A 278 57.20 17.08 -46.00
C ALA A 278 57.85 18.17 -46.85
N ALA A 279 57.25 18.52 -47.99
CA ALA A 279 57.74 19.62 -48.83
C ALA A 279 57.68 20.97 -48.09
N ARG A 280 56.58 21.25 -47.39
CA ARG A 280 56.41 22.48 -46.59
C ARG A 280 57.47 22.57 -45.50
N GLY A 281 57.66 21.50 -44.73
CA GLY A 281 58.67 21.43 -43.67
C GLY A 281 60.09 21.66 -44.18
N ARG A 282 60.48 20.96 -45.26
CA ARG A 282 61.81 21.08 -45.88
C ARG A 282 62.06 22.50 -46.41
N LEU A 283 61.16 23.02 -47.23
CA LEU A 283 61.32 24.34 -47.85
C LEU A 283 61.33 25.47 -46.81
N MET A 284 60.54 25.34 -45.74
CA MET A 284 60.59 26.29 -44.62
C MET A 284 61.89 26.22 -43.83
N ALA A 285 62.49 25.01 -43.70
CA ALA A 285 63.77 24.83 -43.02
C ALA A 285 64.97 25.37 -43.81
N GLU A 286 64.86 25.44 -45.15
CA GLU A 286 65.89 25.99 -46.06
C GLU A 286 65.92 27.53 -46.10
N LEU A 287 64.94 28.21 -45.47
CA LEU A 287 64.88 29.66 -45.46
C LEU A 287 66.05 30.29 -44.65
N PRO A 288 66.42 31.55 -44.93
CA PRO A 288 67.42 32.24 -44.13
C PRO A 288 66.98 32.44 -42.66
N ALA A 289 67.91 32.22 -41.73
CA ALA A 289 67.71 32.54 -40.31
C ALA A 289 67.55 34.05 -40.08
N GLY A 290 66.95 34.43 -38.94
CA GLY A 290 66.77 35.84 -38.52
C GLY A 290 65.31 36.31 -38.41
N GLY A 291 64.36 35.43 -38.73
CA GLY A 291 62.95 35.64 -38.43
C GLY A 291 62.58 35.21 -37.01
N VAL A 292 61.68 35.94 -36.35
CA VAL A 292 61.16 35.60 -35.01
C VAL A 292 59.64 35.66 -34.99
N MET A 293 59.04 35.00 -34.00
CA MET A 293 57.60 35.07 -33.73
C MET A 293 57.37 35.38 -32.24
N VAL A 294 56.47 36.32 -31.94
CA VAL A 294 56.15 36.74 -30.57
C VAL A 294 54.64 36.74 -30.37
N VAL A 295 54.18 36.04 -29.33
CA VAL A 295 52.81 36.12 -28.82
C VAL A 295 52.65 37.43 -28.06
N VAL A 296 51.60 38.18 -28.36
CA VAL A 296 51.24 39.44 -27.71
C VAL A 296 49.84 39.31 -27.12
N ALA A 297 49.70 39.58 -25.81
CA ALA A 297 48.41 39.62 -25.14
C ALA A 297 47.63 40.92 -25.49
N ALA A 298 47.17 41.00 -26.73
CA ALA A 298 46.42 42.10 -27.33
C ALA A 298 45.46 41.58 -28.41
N SER A 299 44.47 42.38 -28.81
CA SER A 299 43.59 42.06 -29.95
C SER A 299 44.25 42.38 -31.29
N GLU A 300 43.68 41.84 -32.37
CA GLU A 300 44.09 42.22 -33.74
C GLU A 300 43.96 43.73 -33.98
N GLU A 301 42.86 44.34 -33.53
CA GLU A 301 42.61 45.78 -33.67
C GLU A 301 43.65 46.65 -32.96
N GLU A 302 44.20 46.18 -31.84
CA GLU A 302 45.27 46.88 -31.11
C GLU A 302 46.62 46.77 -31.84
N VAL A 303 46.87 45.66 -32.54
CA VAL A 303 48.18 45.34 -33.14
C VAL A 303 48.31 45.88 -34.56
N LEU A 304 47.23 45.87 -35.36
CA LEU A 304 47.26 46.36 -36.73
C LEU A 304 47.83 47.79 -36.89
N PRO A 305 47.48 48.79 -36.04
CA PRO A 305 47.97 50.16 -36.19
C PRO A 305 49.46 50.33 -35.86
N VAL A 306 50.09 49.35 -35.22
CA VAL A 306 51.49 49.40 -34.77
C VAL A 306 52.39 48.41 -35.51
N LEU A 307 51.85 47.66 -36.48
CA LEU A 307 52.65 46.87 -37.40
C LEU A 307 53.55 47.77 -38.25
N VAL A 308 54.82 47.38 -38.37
CA VAL A 308 55.84 48.08 -39.17
C VAL A 308 56.29 47.20 -40.33
N ASP A 309 56.91 47.80 -41.34
CA ASP A 309 57.50 47.07 -42.45
C ASP A 309 58.49 46.01 -41.94
N GLY A 310 58.35 44.78 -42.44
CA GLY A 310 59.15 43.63 -41.99
C GLY A 310 58.53 42.85 -40.83
N ALA A 311 57.36 43.24 -40.31
CA ALA A 311 56.54 42.44 -39.40
C ALA A 311 55.13 42.21 -39.97
N ASN A 312 54.57 41.03 -39.72
CA ASN A 312 53.23 40.63 -40.14
C ASN A 312 52.47 40.04 -38.95
N LEU A 313 51.14 40.11 -39.02
CA LEU A 313 50.29 39.28 -38.17
C LEU A 313 50.36 37.84 -38.67
N ALA A 314 50.73 36.92 -37.78
CA ALA A 314 50.94 35.52 -38.09
C ALA A 314 49.75 34.64 -37.69
N ALA A 315 49.09 34.98 -36.58
CA ALA A 315 47.92 34.26 -36.09
C ALA A 315 47.08 35.13 -35.15
N VAL A 316 45.76 34.93 -35.20
CA VAL A 316 44.80 35.38 -34.19
C VAL A 316 44.38 34.13 -33.41
N ASN A 317 45.08 33.88 -32.30
CA ASN A 317 44.94 32.66 -31.50
C ASN A 317 43.73 32.70 -30.57
N ALA A 318 43.45 33.87 -29.99
CA ALA A 318 42.26 34.15 -29.20
C ALA A 318 41.94 35.66 -29.30
N PRO A 319 40.75 36.15 -28.87
CA PRO A 319 40.36 37.55 -28.98
C PRO A 319 41.37 38.57 -28.41
N HIS A 320 42.17 38.16 -27.43
CA HIS A 320 43.22 38.98 -26.80
C HIS A 320 44.59 38.28 -26.80
N SER A 321 44.84 37.42 -27.78
CA SER A 321 46.10 36.71 -27.96
C SER A 321 46.41 36.57 -29.44
N VAL A 322 47.36 37.36 -29.93
CA VAL A 322 47.81 37.31 -31.32
C VAL A 322 49.29 37.00 -31.42
N VAL A 323 49.73 36.55 -32.59
CA VAL A 323 51.15 36.28 -32.87
C VAL A 323 51.62 37.19 -33.98
N VAL A 324 52.73 37.90 -33.73
CA VAL A 324 53.42 38.73 -34.73
C VAL A 324 54.68 37.99 -35.18
N SER A 325 54.93 37.96 -36.48
CA SER A 325 56.11 37.32 -37.07
C SER A 325 56.80 38.20 -38.09
N GLY A 326 58.12 38.09 -38.21
CA GLY A 326 58.90 38.87 -39.16
C GLY A 326 60.36 38.96 -38.78
N CYS A 327 61.05 40.00 -39.27
CA CYS A 327 62.43 40.29 -38.93
C CYS A 327 62.57 40.58 -37.43
N GLU A 328 63.65 40.09 -36.79
CA GLU A 328 63.86 40.22 -35.35
C GLU A 328 63.70 41.64 -34.80
N ALA A 329 64.29 42.64 -35.46
CA ALA A 329 64.18 44.04 -35.04
C ALA A 329 62.72 44.55 -35.06
N ALA A 330 62.02 44.35 -36.17
CA ALA A 330 60.64 44.83 -36.36
C ALA A 330 59.65 44.20 -35.36
N VAL A 331 59.78 42.89 -35.12
CA VAL A 331 58.91 42.19 -34.14
C VAL A 331 59.25 42.60 -32.71
N SER A 332 60.54 42.81 -32.40
CA SER A 332 60.97 43.22 -31.04
C SER A 332 60.45 44.62 -30.71
N ASP A 333 60.45 45.55 -31.67
CA ASP A 333 59.88 46.91 -31.48
C ASP A 333 58.39 46.86 -31.09
N ILE A 334 57.63 45.96 -31.74
CA ILE A 334 56.21 45.74 -31.44
C ILE A 334 56.05 45.06 -30.07
N ALA A 335 56.86 44.05 -29.77
CA ALA A 335 56.83 43.38 -28.47
C ALA A 335 57.12 44.37 -27.32
N ASP A 336 58.14 45.21 -27.47
CA ASP A 336 58.52 46.24 -26.49
C ASP A 336 57.45 47.33 -26.36
N HIS A 337 56.74 47.67 -27.44
CA HIS A 337 55.63 48.61 -27.41
C HIS A 337 54.50 48.13 -26.49
N PHE A 338 54.19 46.84 -26.52
CA PHE A 338 53.15 46.23 -25.69
C PHE A 338 53.64 45.90 -24.28
N ALA A 339 54.89 45.45 -24.13
CA ALA A 339 55.51 45.22 -22.82
C ALA A 339 55.54 46.50 -21.98
N ARG A 340 55.88 47.66 -22.58
CA ARG A 340 55.83 48.98 -21.92
C ARG A 340 54.43 49.40 -21.46
N ARG A 341 53.38 48.82 -22.05
CA ARG A 341 51.98 49.03 -21.64
C ARG A 341 51.50 47.98 -20.63
N GLY A 342 52.41 47.18 -20.07
CA GLY A 342 52.11 46.14 -19.11
C GLY A 342 51.42 44.90 -19.71
N ARG A 343 51.41 44.74 -21.04
CA ARG A 343 50.90 43.53 -21.68
C ARG A 343 51.94 42.41 -21.61
N ARG A 344 51.48 41.17 -21.48
CA ARG A 344 52.34 39.98 -21.57
C ARG A 344 52.78 39.77 -23.01
N VAL A 345 54.07 39.54 -23.21
CA VAL A 345 54.67 39.16 -24.49
C VAL A 345 55.54 37.93 -24.30
N HIS A 346 55.51 37.00 -25.26
CA HIS A 346 56.26 35.75 -25.18
C HIS A 346 56.84 35.37 -26.55
N ARG A 347 58.17 35.28 -26.64
CA ARG A 347 58.87 34.85 -27.85
C ARG A 347 58.71 33.34 -28.02
N LEU A 348 58.22 32.91 -29.19
CA LEU A 348 58.06 31.50 -29.52
C LEU A 348 59.40 30.87 -29.88
N ALA A 349 59.62 29.63 -29.43
CA ALA A 349 60.80 28.83 -29.75
C ALA A 349 60.68 28.22 -31.15
N VAL A 350 60.76 29.08 -32.17
CA VAL A 350 60.71 28.70 -33.59
C VAL A 350 61.96 29.18 -34.31
N SER A 351 62.36 28.46 -35.36
CA SER A 351 63.56 28.75 -36.15
C SER A 351 63.38 29.89 -37.15
N HIS A 352 62.13 30.17 -37.56
CA HIS A 352 61.79 31.13 -38.60
C HIS A 352 60.47 31.86 -38.30
N ALA A 353 60.23 32.96 -39.02
CA ALA A 353 59.01 33.76 -38.93
C ALA A 353 57.91 33.23 -39.88
N PHE A 354 57.21 32.17 -39.49
CA PHE A 354 56.11 31.62 -40.29
C PHE A 354 54.96 32.62 -40.48
N HIS A 355 54.16 32.44 -41.54
CA HIS A 355 53.00 33.30 -41.86
C HIS A 355 53.39 34.78 -42.05
N SER A 356 54.54 35.03 -42.68
CA SER A 356 55.08 36.37 -42.92
C SER A 356 55.69 36.51 -44.33
N LEU A 357 56.07 37.74 -44.69
CA LEU A 357 56.85 38.04 -45.90
C LEU A 357 58.12 37.18 -46.02
N LEU A 358 58.67 36.70 -44.91
CA LEU A 358 59.88 35.86 -44.93
C LEU A 358 59.62 34.45 -45.50
N MET A 359 58.37 34.09 -45.78
CA MET A 359 58.02 32.85 -46.50
C MET A 359 58.13 32.99 -48.03
N GLU A 360 58.19 34.20 -48.58
CA GLU A 360 58.21 34.45 -50.03
C GLU A 360 59.24 33.60 -50.81
N PRO A 361 60.50 33.41 -50.31
CA PRO A 361 61.51 32.66 -51.05
C PRO A 361 61.15 31.18 -51.31
N MET A 362 60.33 30.56 -50.46
CA MET A 362 59.90 29.16 -50.65
C MET A 362 58.68 29.01 -51.57
N LEU A 363 57.90 30.08 -51.80
CA LEU A 363 56.56 29.95 -52.38
C LEU A 363 56.55 29.46 -53.83
N ALA A 364 57.56 29.84 -54.64
CA ALA A 364 57.62 29.43 -56.04
C ALA A 364 57.77 27.90 -56.19
N GLU A 365 58.68 27.32 -55.42
CA GLU A 365 58.92 25.88 -55.41
C GLU A 365 57.76 25.12 -54.74
N PHE A 366 57.21 25.69 -53.66
CA PHE A 366 56.04 25.12 -53.00
C PHE A 366 54.81 25.09 -53.92
N THR A 367 54.60 26.14 -54.72
CA THR A 367 53.52 26.20 -55.74
C THR A 367 53.65 25.08 -56.76
N ARG A 368 54.88 24.80 -57.22
CA ARG A 368 55.16 23.73 -58.20
C ARG A 368 54.81 22.36 -57.64
N ILE A 369 55.11 22.11 -56.37
CA ILE A 369 54.76 20.86 -55.67
C ILE A 369 53.25 20.79 -55.45
N ALA A 370 52.64 21.86 -54.95
CA ALA A 370 51.22 21.91 -54.63
C ALA A 370 50.30 21.84 -55.87
N ALA A 371 50.80 22.18 -57.06
CA ALA A 371 50.07 22.02 -58.33
C ALA A 371 49.79 20.54 -58.70
N GLY A 372 50.54 19.59 -58.14
CA GLY A 372 50.33 18.16 -58.36
C GLY A 372 49.26 17.52 -57.47
N ILE A 373 48.70 18.27 -56.52
CA ILE A 373 47.78 17.73 -55.50
C ILE A 373 46.38 17.58 -56.06
N SER A 374 45.79 16.41 -55.85
CA SER A 374 44.39 16.15 -56.17
C SER A 374 43.48 16.52 -55.00
N VAL A 375 42.50 17.38 -55.25
CA VAL A 375 41.60 17.89 -54.21
C VAL A 375 40.21 17.30 -54.35
N SER A 376 39.68 16.78 -53.25
CA SER A 376 38.30 16.30 -53.15
C SER A 376 37.46 17.21 -52.26
N LYS A 377 36.13 17.14 -52.41
CA LYS A 377 35.20 17.86 -51.51
C LYS A 377 35.29 17.27 -50.09
N PRO A 378 35.31 18.10 -49.03
CA PRO A 378 35.35 17.61 -47.66
C PRO A 378 34.12 16.74 -47.35
N ARG A 379 34.38 15.55 -46.80
CA ARG A 379 33.38 14.62 -46.25
C ARG A 379 33.01 14.98 -44.81
N ILE A 380 33.98 15.51 -44.07
CA ILE A 380 33.78 16.09 -42.74
C ILE A 380 33.97 17.61 -42.89
N PRO A 381 32.98 18.44 -42.53
CA PRO A 381 33.12 19.88 -42.62
C PRO A 381 34.29 20.38 -41.76
N LEU A 382 35.01 21.40 -42.24
CA LEU A 382 36.18 21.93 -41.54
C LEU A 382 36.31 23.43 -41.75
N VAL A 383 37.08 24.10 -40.87
CA VAL A 383 37.32 25.55 -40.93
C VAL A 383 38.68 25.86 -41.54
N SER A 384 38.69 26.80 -42.48
CA SER A 384 39.89 27.31 -43.13
C SER A 384 40.68 28.26 -42.22
N ASN A 385 41.98 28.02 -42.06
CA ASN A 385 42.88 28.90 -41.31
C ASN A 385 43.07 30.26 -41.99
N VAL A 386 42.97 30.34 -43.32
CA VAL A 386 43.15 31.60 -44.06
C VAL A 386 41.94 32.54 -43.89
N THR A 387 40.73 31.99 -43.84
CA THR A 387 39.49 32.78 -43.85
C THR A 387 38.77 32.84 -42.51
N GLY A 388 39.04 31.89 -41.60
CA GLY A 388 38.26 31.72 -40.36
C GLY A 388 36.84 31.21 -40.59
N GLN A 389 36.50 30.83 -41.83
CA GLN A 389 35.18 30.38 -42.25
C GLN A 389 35.17 28.89 -42.62
N MET A 390 33.97 28.31 -42.75
CA MET A 390 33.82 26.95 -43.27
C MET A 390 34.47 26.83 -44.66
N ALA A 391 35.19 25.72 -44.89
CA ALA A 391 35.84 25.44 -46.16
C ALA A 391 34.85 25.52 -47.35
N GLY A 392 35.13 26.45 -48.26
CA GLY A 392 34.33 26.72 -49.46
C GLY A 392 34.92 26.14 -50.74
N ALA A 393 34.47 26.63 -51.90
CA ALA A 393 35.05 26.29 -53.19
C ALA A 393 36.51 26.79 -53.28
N GLY A 394 37.42 25.93 -53.75
CA GLY A 394 38.86 26.22 -53.84
C GLY A 394 39.67 25.87 -52.59
N TYR A 395 39.03 25.44 -51.49
CA TYR A 395 39.75 24.97 -50.31
C TYR A 395 40.61 23.74 -50.65
N GLY A 396 41.87 23.75 -50.21
CA GLY A 396 42.81 22.63 -50.33
C GLY A 396 43.54 22.52 -51.67
N ASP A 397 43.30 23.43 -52.62
CA ASP A 397 44.08 23.48 -53.87
C ASP A 397 45.49 24.04 -53.69
N GLY A 398 46.31 23.97 -54.74
CA GLY A 398 47.70 24.41 -54.67
C GLY A 398 47.85 25.89 -54.32
N GLN A 399 46.93 26.76 -54.74
CA GLN A 399 46.95 28.18 -54.39
C GLN A 399 46.56 28.39 -52.92
N TYR A 400 45.57 27.64 -52.42
CA TYR A 400 45.18 27.67 -51.03
C TYR A 400 46.36 27.37 -50.09
N TRP A 401 47.16 26.33 -50.38
CA TRP A 401 48.29 25.98 -49.52
C TRP A 401 49.42 27.01 -49.54
N VAL A 402 49.65 27.66 -50.68
CA VAL A 402 50.60 28.78 -50.81
C VAL A 402 50.14 29.97 -49.98
N GLU A 403 48.85 30.34 -50.06
CA GLU A 403 48.27 31.38 -49.20
C GLU A 403 48.33 30.99 -47.72
N HIS A 404 48.02 29.73 -47.39
CA HIS A 404 48.05 29.20 -46.03
C HIS A 404 49.45 29.24 -45.39
N ALA A 405 50.53 29.12 -46.16
CA ALA A 405 51.88 29.30 -45.63
C ALA A 405 52.23 30.76 -45.32
N ARG A 406 51.51 31.72 -45.92
CA ARG A 406 51.87 33.14 -45.96
C ARG A 406 50.94 34.04 -45.15
N ARG A 407 49.64 33.74 -45.08
CA ARG A 407 48.59 34.58 -44.47
C ARG A 407 48.36 34.22 -42.99
N PRO A 408 47.83 35.13 -42.17
CA PRO A 408 47.59 34.86 -40.75
C PRO A 408 46.60 33.72 -40.52
N VAL A 409 46.87 32.89 -39.51
CA VAL A 409 45.96 31.85 -39.03
C VAL A 409 44.79 32.48 -38.24
N ARG A 410 43.56 32.34 -38.74
CA ARG A 410 42.31 32.85 -38.14
C ARG A 410 41.67 31.83 -37.18
N PHE A 411 42.40 31.40 -36.16
CA PHE A 411 41.97 30.32 -35.26
C PHE A 411 40.79 30.73 -34.36
N ALA A 412 40.86 31.91 -33.74
CA ALA A 412 39.83 32.40 -32.81
C ALA A 412 38.44 32.48 -33.47
N GLU A 413 38.37 33.06 -34.67
CA GLU A 413 37.13 33.13 -35.45
C GLU A 413 36.59 31.76 -35.82
N GLY A 414 37.50 30.83 -36.17
CA GLY A 414 37.12 29.46 -36.46
C GLY A 414 36.48 28.74 -35.28
N VAL A 415 37.05 28.89 -34.08
CA VAL A 415 36.48 28.34 -32.85
C VAL A 415 35.10 28.94 -32.56
N GLN A 416 34.97 30.27 -32.68
CA GLN A 416 33.70 30.98 -32.45
C GLN A 416 32.63 30.57 -33.46
N LEU A 417 32.98 30.42 -34.73
CA LEU A 417 32.08 29.91 -35.76
C LEU A 417 31.59 28.50 -35.44
N LEU A 418 32.50 27.60 -35.07
CA LEU A 418 32.17 26.21 -34.75
C LEU A 418 31.21 26.13 -33.55
N ASN A 419 31.46 26.92 -32.51
CA ASN A 419 30.56 27.01 -31.38
C ASN A 419 29.17 27.55 -31.79
N ALA A 420 29.12 28.60 -32.61
CA ALA A 420 27.87 29.15 -33.14
C ALA A 420 27.04 28.15 -33.97
N VAL A 421 27.67 27.15 -34.60
CA VAL A 421 26.98 26.06 -35.35
C VAL A 421 26.75 24.78 -34.53
N GLY A 422 26.91 24.88 -33.21
CA GLY A 422 26.51 23.87 -32.22
C GLY A 422 27.65 22.95 -31.72
N ALA A 423 28.91 23.30 -31.95
CA ALA A 423 30.03 22.59 -31.35
C ALA A 423 30.18 22.89 -29.86
N THR A 424 30.24 21.84 -29.05
CA THR A 424 30.37 21.95 -27.59
C THR A 424 31.48 21.08 -27.02
N ARG A 425 32.17 20.31 -27.85
CA ARG A 425 33.32 19.47 -27.46
C ARG A 425 34.47 19.71 -28.42
N PHE A 426 35.57 20.26 -27.94
CA PHE A 426 36.79 20.50 -28.71
C PHE A 426 37.88 19.57 -28.20
N VAL A 427 38.36 18.71 -29.09
CA VAL A 427 39.33 17.67 -28.78
C VAL A 427 40.65 18.03 -29.46
N GLU A 428 41.67 18.38 -28.70
CA GLU A 428 43.03 18.56 -29.22
C GLU A 428 43.62 17.17 -29.53
N VAL A 429 43.61 16.82 -30.81
CA VAL A 429 44.06 15.52 -31.33
C VAL A 429 45.49 15.63 -31.78
N GLY A 430 46.41 15.58 -30.83
CA GLY A 430 47.84 15.72 -31.07
C GLY A 430 48.62 15.87 -29.76
N PRO A 431 49.93 16.06 -29.85
CA PRO A 431 50.76 16.35 -28.70
C PRO A 431 50.44 17.74 -28.13
N GLY A 432 50.33 17.87 -26.81
CA GLY A 432 50.21 19.15 -26.11
C GLY A 432 48.82 19.44 -25.52
N GLY A 433 48.64 20.68 -25.07
CA GLY A 433 47.36 21.18 -24.58
C GLY A 433 47.21 22.68 -24.86
N GLY A 434 47.95 23.18 -25.84
CA GLY A 434 48.01 24.61 -26.12
C GLY A 434 46.72 25.11 -26.76
N LEU A 435 46.13 24.32 -27.66
CA LEU A 435 44.90 24.71 -28.35
C LEU A 435 43.68 24.64 -27.43
N THR A 436 43.62 23.70 -26.48
CA THR A 436 42.55 23.67 -25.47
C THR A 436 42.46 24.99 -24.70
N ALA A 437 43.59 25.55 -24.28
CA ALA A 437 43.65 26.85 -23.62
C ALA A 437 43.22 28.01 -24.56
N LEU A 438 43.54 27.94 -25.85
CA LEU A 438 43.11 28.94 -26.84
C LEU A 438 41.61 28.86 -27.15
N VAL A 439 41.05 27.65 -27.19
CA VAL A 439 39.61 27.43 -27.33
C VAL A 439 38.88 28.02 -26.12
N GLU A 440 39.35 27.75 -24.91
CA GLU A 440 38.78 28.30 -23.67
C GLU A 440 38.87 29.84 -23.61
N GLN A 441 39.93 30.44 -24.16
CA GLN A 441 40.06 31.89 -24.25
C GLN A 441 39.17 32.51 -25.34
N SER A 442 38.74 31.72 -26.32
CA SER A 442 37.94 32.18 -27.46
C SER A 442 36.42 32.10 -27.21
N LEU A 443 36.00 31.33 -26.20
CA LEU A 443 34.61 31.07 -25.87
C LEU A 443 34.26 31.52 -24.43
N PRO A 444 33.03 31.94 -24.17
CA PRO A 444 32.53 32.15 -22.81
C PRO A 444 32.66 30.91 -21.91
N LEU A 445 32.88 31.16 -20.62
CA LEU A 445 33.17 30.13 -19.63
C LEU A 445 31.97 29.17 -19.47
N GLY A 446 32.20 27.87 -19.71
CA GLY A 446 31.18 26.82 -19.59
C GLY A 446 30.36 26.52 -20.86
N GLU A 447 30.65 27.17 -22.00
CA GLU A 447 29.95 26.90 -23.27
C GLU A 447 30.44 25.64 -24.00
N ALA A 448 31.70 25.26 -23.80
CA ALA A 448 32.28 24.09 -24.43
C ALA A 448 33.25 23.35 -23.49
N LEU A 449 33.35 22.05 -23.71
CA LEU A 449 34.36 21.19 -23.11
C LEU A 449 35.59 21.15 -24.03
N SER A 450 36.76 21.46 -23.48
CA SER A 450 38.05 21.31 -24.16
C SER A 450 38.82 20.14 -23.56
N VAL A 451 39.33 19.22 -24.39
CA VAL A 451 40.04 18.02 -23.94
C VAL A 451 41.32 17.85 -24.75
N ALA A 452 42.46 17.64 -24.08
CA ALA A 452 43.73 17.34 -24.71
C ALA A 452 44.07 15.85 -24.60
N MET A 453 44.50 15.24 -25.70
CA MET A 453 44.79 13.79 -25.76
C MET A 453 46.14 13.41 -25.14
N MET A 454 47.18 14.22 -25.36
CA MET A 454 48.54 13.91 -24.94
C MET A 454 49.17 15.08 -24.21
N ARG A 455 49.72 14.86 -23.02
CA ARG A 455 50.48 15.88 -22.28
C ARG A 455 51.87 15.33 -21.95
N ARG A 456 52.92 16.12 -22.23
CA ARG A 456 54.34 15.74 -22.00
C ARG A 456 54.62 15.20 -20.59
N GLU A 457 53.98 15.79 -19.58
CA GLU A 457 54.19 15.46 -18.16
C GLU A 457 53.44 14.20 -17.68
N HIS A 458 52.63 13.56 -18.54
CA HIS A 458 51.75 12.45 -18.14
C HIS A 458 51.96 11.21 -19.02
N PRO A 459 51.78 9.99 -18.49
CA PRO A 459 51.78 8.77 -19.31
C PRO A 459 50.75 8.86 -20.45
N GLU A 460 51.15 8.47 -21.66
CA GLU A 460 50.38 8.73 -22.88
C GLU A 460 49.08 7.93 -22.90
N VAL A 461 49.14 6.64 -22.58
CA VAL A 461 47.96 5.75 -22.57
C VAL A 461 46.94 6.22 -21.53
N SER A 462 47.39 6.55 -20.32
CA SER A 462 46.53 7.10 -19.26
C SER A 462 45.92 8.46 -19.65
N SER A 463 46.68 9.31 -20.35
CA SER A 463 46.21 10.62 -20.83
C SER A 463 45.10 10.45 -21.87
N VAL A 464 45.33 9.59 -22.86
CA VAL A 464 44.35 9.28 -23.91
C VAL A 464 43.09 8.66 -23.31
N LEU A 465 43.21 7.66 -22.43
CA LEU A 465 42.07 7.05 -21.74
C LEU A 465 41.34 8.03 -20.83
N GLY A 466 42.05 8.93 -20.13
CA GLY A 466 41.45 10.00 -19.32
C GLY A 466 40.69 11.03 -20.16
N ALA A 467 41.20 11.34 -21.34
CA ALA A 467 40.56 12.22 -22.30
C ALA A 467 39.29 11.59 -22.90
N VAL A 468 39.37 10.31 -23.30
CA VAL A 468 38.23 9.47 -23.71
C VAL A 468 37.18 9.36 -22.61
N ALA A 469 37.60 9.16 -21.37
CA ALA A 469 36.75 9.15 -20.18
C ALA A 469 35.98 10.46 -20.03
N THR A 470 36.66 11.60 -20.16
CA THR A 470 36.05 12.94 -20.08
C THR A 470 35.04 13.17 -21.20
N LEU A 471 35.33 12.74 -22.42
CA LEU A 471 34.39 12.82 -23.54
C LEU A 471 33.16 11.96 -23.32
N PHE A 472 33.34 10.73 -22.84
CA PHE A 472 32.25 9.80 -22.56
C PHE A 472 31.32 10.34 -21.46
N THR A 473 31.86 10.91 -20.38
CA THR A 473 31.03 11.48 -19.30
C THR A 473 30.29 12.74 -19.72
N ALA A 474 30.81 13.48 -20.71
CA ALA A 474 30.13 14.61 -21.34
C ALA A 474 29.07 14.20 -22.39
N GLY A 475 28.99 12.92 -22.76
CA GLY A 475 27.97 12.37 -23.65
C GLY A 475 28.45 11.95 -25.03
N ALA A 476 29.76 11.96 -25.32
CA ALA A 476 30.27 11.38 -26.55
C ALA A 476 29.95 9.87 -26.63
N GLN A 477 29.66 9.39 -27.84
CA GLN A 477 29.47 7.97 -28.10
C GLN A 477 30.83 7.25 -28.10
N MET A 478 30.84 6.00 -27.67
CA MET A 478 32.06 5.19 -27.54
C MET A 478 31.79 3.72 -27.84
N ASP A 479 32.67 3.10 -28.60
CA ASP A 479 32.80 1.64 -28.70
C ASP A 479 33.81 1.15 -27.66
N TRP A 480 33.33 0.96 -26.43
CA TRP A 480 34.16 0.45 -25.33
C TRP A 480 34.85 -0.88 -25.64
N PRO A 481 34.19 -1.88 -26.27
CA PRO A 481 34.90 -3.07 -26.76
C PRO A 481 36.15 -2.77 -27.59
N ALA A 482 36.09 -1.77 -28.48
CA ALA A 482 37.25 -1.35 -29.28
C ALA A 482 38.33 -0.65 -28.45
N VAL A 483 37.95 0.11 -27.41
CA VAL A 483 38.88 0.74 -26.45
C VAL A 483 39.72 -0.30 -25.69
N PHE A 484 39.13 -1.43 -25.32
CA PHE A 484 39.87 -2.52 -24.64
C PHE A 484 40.81 -3.29 -25.59
N GLY A 485 40.58 -3.22 -26.91
CA GLY A 485 41.39 -3.90 -27.95
C GLY A 485 41.28 -5.42 -27.98
N SER A 486 41.09 -6.08 -26.83
CA SER A 486 40.92 -7.52 -26.68
C SER A 486 39.80 -7.85 -25.68
N PRO A 487 39.07 -8.95 -25.89
CA PRO A 487 37.98 -9.32 -24.98
C PRO A 487 38.53 -9.85 -23.64
N GLY A 488 38.15 -9.21 -22.54
CA GLY A 488 38.30 -9.76 -21.20
C GLY A 488 37.30 -10.90 -20.92
N ARG A 489 37.52 -11.64 -19.83
CA ARG A 489 36.56 -12.63 -19.33
C ARG A 489 35.39 -11.91 -18.65
N ARG A 490 34.17 -12.36 -18.94
CA ARG A 490 32.98 -11.86 -18.26
C ARG A 490 32.90 -12.45 -16.86
N ILE A 491 32.96 -11.59 -15.84
CA ILE A 491 32.78 -11.95 -14.43
C ILE A 491 31.45 -11.42 -13.89
N GLU A 492 30.95 -12.03 -12.82
CA GLU A 492 29.79 -11.52 -12.10
C GLU A 492 30.19 -10.30 -11.28
N LEU A 493 29.43 -9.22 -11.42
CA LEU A 493 29.68 -7.94 -10.74
C LEU A 493 28.48 -7.57 -9.86
N PRO A 494 28.64 -6.70 -8.85
CA PRO A 494 27.54 -6.22 -8.01
C PRO A 494 26.40 -5.58 -8.80
N THR A 495 25.16 -5.84 -8.38
CA THR A 495 23.96 -5.29 -9.02
C THR A 495 23.79 -3.78 -8.78
N TYR A 496 22.94 -3.15 -9.60
CA TYR A 496 22.71 -1.70 -9.60
C TYR A 496 22.35 -1.14 -8.22
N ALA A 497 22.98 -0.03 -7.84
CA ALA A 497 22.70 0.72 -6.61
C ALA A 497 21.39 1.51 -6.69
N PHE A 498 20.26 0.79 -6.66
CA PHE A 498 18.94 1.40 -6.52
C PHE A 498 18.86 2.28 -5.27
N GLN A 499 18.44 3.54 -5.47
CA GLN A 499 18.06 4.42 -4.38
C GLN A 499 16.70 3.95 -3.90
N ARG A 500 16.69 3.19 -2.79
CA ARG A 500 15.51 2.48 -2.27
C ARG A 500 14.49 3.43 -1.64
N GLN A 501 13.99 4.36 -2.44
CA GLN A 501 12.88 5.22 -2.09
C GLN A 501 11.58 4.41 -2.16
N ARG A 502 10.72 4.60 -1.17
CA ARG A 502 9.47 3.86 -1.04
C ARG A 502 8.42 4.46 -1.99
N TYR A 503 8.38 3.95 -3.22
CA TYR A 503 7.33 4.24 -4.21
C TYR A 503 6.27 3.15 -4.24
N TRP A 504 5.79 2.76 -3.06
CA TRP A 504 4.63 1.89 -2.97
C TRP A 504 3.40 2.78 -2.99
N LEU A 505 2.44 2.48 -3.87
CA LEU A 505 1.08 2.91 -3.63
C LEU A 505 0.74 2.44 -2.21
N PRO A 506 0.43 3.36 -1.27
CA PRO A 506 0.05 2.94 0.06
C PRO A 506 -1.10 1.93 -0.10
N PRO A 507 -1.19 0.88 0.73
CA PRO A 507 -2.24 -0.14 0.62
C PRO A 507 -3.67 0.47 0.55
N THR A 508 -3.83 1.71 1.02
CA THR A 508 -5.05 2.53 0.87
C THR A 508 -5.43 2.85 -0.59
N SER A 509 -4.50 2.78 -1.54
CA SER A 509 -4.74 2.95 -2.98
C SER A 509 -4.99 1.62 -3.72
N ALA A 510 -4.66 0.47 -3.10
CA ALA A 510 -4.85 -0.85 -3.71
C ALA A 510 -6.26 -1.44 -3.48
N GLY A 511 -7.15 -0.69 -2.81
CA GLY A 511 -8.58 -0.98 -2.68
C GLY A 511 -9.47 -0.26 -3.69
N SER A 512 -8.94 0.72 -4.45
CA SER A 512 -9.62 1.26 -5.63
C SER A 512 -8.88 0.82 -6.89
N ALA A 513 -9.08 -0.42 -7.31
CA ALA A 513 -9.09 -0.68 -8.75
C ALA A 513 -10.04 0.37 -9.34
N ASP A 514 -9.59 1.19 -10.29
CA ASP A 514 -10.34 2.27 -10.91
C ASP A 514 -11.83 1.92 -11.07
N ILE A 515 -12.63 2.28 -10.07
CA ILE A 515 -14.03 1.87 -9.94
C ILE A 515 -14.85 2.55 -11.06
N SER A 516 -14.31 3.63 -11.62
CA SER A 516 -14.84 4.29 -12.81
C SER A 516 -14.78 3.39 -14.06
N GLY A 517 -13.79 2.49 -14.14
CA GLY A 517 -13.65 1.52 -15.23
C GLY A 517 -14.76 0.45 -15.26
N VAL A 518 -15.47 0.25 -14.16
CA VAL A 518 -16.70 -0.58 -14.08
C VAL A 518 -17.98 0.28 -13.97
N GLY A 519 -17.89 1.58 -14.21
CA GLY A 519 -19.03 2.50 -14.28
C GLY A 519 -19.58 2.98 -12.93
N LEU A 520 -18.82 2.81 -11.83
CA LEU A 520 -19.23 3.20 -10.48
C LEU A 520 -18.47 4.45 -10.01
N LEU A 521 -19.09 5.24 -9.12
CA LEU A 521 -18.47 6.43 -8.54
C LEU A 521 -17.54 6.05 -7.39
N ALA A 522 -16.37 6.68 -7.30
CA ALA A 522 -15.45 6.45 -6.19
C ALA A 522 -15.92 7.19 -4.93
N ALA A 523 -16.03 6.49 -3.79
CA ALA A 523 -16.47 7.08 -2.53
C ALA A 523 -15.41 7.98 -1.87
N ARG A 524 -14.14 7.88 -2.29
CA ARG A 524 -12.97 8.64 -1.78
C ARG A 524 -12.86 8.65 -0.25
N HIS A 525 -13.11 7.51 0.39
CA HIS A 525 -13.15 7.37 1.85
C HIS A 525 -12.31 6.17 2.33
N GLY A 526 -11.72 6.25 3.53
CA GLY A 526 -10.79 5.22 4.01
C GLY A 526 -11.42 3.84 4.32
N LEU A 527 -12.75 3.79 4.47
CA LEU A 527 -13.53 2.56 4.73
C LEU A 527 -14.56 2.23 3.64
N LEU A 528 -14.74 3.11 2.65
CA LEU A 528 -15.75 2.95 1.58
C LEU A 528 -15.07 3.15 0.23
N GLY A 529 -15.25 2.19 -0.67
CA GLY A 529 -14.62 2.19 -2.00
C GLY A 529 -15.49 2.83 -3.07
N ALA A 530 -16.77 2.44 -3.15
CA ALA A 530 -17.69 2.83 -4.23
C ALA A 530 -19.01 3.42 -3.74
N VAL A 531 -19.62 4.22 -4.60
CA VAL A 531 -21.01 4.69 -4.50
C VAL A 531 -21.81 4.11 -5.67
N VAL A 532 -22.95 3.53 -5.37
CA VAL A 532 -23.92 2.96 -6.31
C VAL A 532 -25.23 3.70 -6.15
N GLU A 533 -25.65 4.41 -7.19
CA GLU A 533 -26.94 5.11 -7.23
C GLU A 533 -27.94 4.24 -8.01
N GLN A 534 -29.12 4.01 -7.43
CA GLN A 534 -30.20 3.29 -8.11
C GLN A 534 -31.07 4.28 -8.91
N PRO A 535 -31.05 4.21 -10.26
CA PRO A 535 -31.70 5.23 -11.09
C PRO A 535 -33.22 5.31 -10.96
N ASP A 536 -33.86 4.22 -10.52
CA ASP A 536 -35.31 4.05 -10.40
C ASP A 536 -35.86 4.36 -9.01
N SER A 537 -35.00 4.50 -7.99
CA SER A 537 -35.41 4.57 -6.59
C SER A 537 -34.78 5.69 -5.79
N ASP A 538 -33.82 6.48 -6.31
CA ASP A 538 -33.12 7.55 -5.54
C ASP A 538 -32.43 7.02 -4.25
N VAL A 539 -32.22 5.70 -4.20
CA VAL A 539 -31.46 4.99 -3.17
C VAL A 539 -29.99 5.07 -3.52
N VAL A 540 -29.17 5.41 -2.52
CA VAL A 540 -27.72 5.47 -2.64
C VAL A 540 -27.08 4.41 -1.75
N VAL A 541 -26.24 3.57 -2.32
CA VAL A 541 -25.50 2.53 -1.59
C VAL A 541 -24.00 2.82 -1.66
N LEU A 542 -23.38 3.06 -0.52
CA LEU A 542 -21.93 3.12 -0.41
C LEU A 542 -21.41 1.76 0.04
N THR A 543 -20.40 1.22 -0.63
CA THR A 543 -19.85 -0.10 -0.32
C THR A 543 -18.36 -0.07 -0.09
N GLY A 544 -17.90 -0.91 0.84
CA GLY A 544 -16.49 -1.04 1.21
C GLY A 544 -16.16 -2.43 1.76
N ARG A 545 -14.92 -2.59 2.17
CA ARG A 545 -14.42 -3.81 2.82
C ARG A 545 -13.62 -3.40 4.05
N LEU A 546 -13.89 -4.05 5.18
CA LEU A 546 -13.14 -3.86 6.42
C LEU A 546 -12.29 -5.09 6.68
N SER A 547 -11.00 -4.91 6.92
CA SER A 547 -10.07 -5.97 7.27
C SER A 547 -8.99 -5.42 8.18
N VAL A 548 -8.69 -6.14 9.27
CA VAL A 548 -7.54 -5.81 10.13
C VAL A 548 -6.20 -5.92 9.40
N GLY A 549 -6.13 -6.66 8.27
CA GLY A 549 -4.94 -6.73 7.43
C GLY A 549 -4.73 -5.48 6.56
N GLU A 550 -5.82 -4.85 6.12
CA GLU A 550 -5.80 -3.65 5.25
C GLU A 550 -5.82 -2.36 6.09
N GLN A 551 -6.75 -2.24 7.04
CA GLN A 551 -6.84 -1.13 7.98
C GLN A 551 -6.35 -1.58 9.36
N ARG A 552 -5.02 -1.62 9.54
CA ARG A 552 -4.37 -2.20 10.74
C ARG A 552 -4.83 -1.61 12.07
N TRP A 553 -5.17 -0.32 12.09
CA TRP A 553 -5.66 0.35 13.29
C TRP A 553 -6.99 -0.22 13.80
N LEU A 554 -7.77 -0.92 12.96
CA LEU A 554 -8.99 -1.61 13.40
C LEU A 554 -8.70 -2.73 14.41
N ALA A 555 -7.50 -3.34 14.36
CA ALA A 555 -7.11 -4.39 15.29
C ALA A 555 -6.94 -3.89 16.74
N ASP A 556 -6.76 -2.57 16.91
CA ASP A 556 -6.45 -1.94 18.20
C ASP A 556 -7.72 -1.57 19.00
N HIS A 557 -8.93 -1.77 18.46
CA HIS A 557 -10.17 -1.55 19.20
C HIS A 557 -10.70 -2.86 19.79
N VAL A 558 -10.07 -3.30 20.88
CA VAL A 558 -10.40 -4.57 21.56
C VAL A 558 -11.23 -4.30 22.80
N ILE A 559 -12.39 -4.96 22.89
CA ILE A 559 -13.31 -4.88 24.03
C ILE A 559 -13.57 -6.30 24.53
N ALA A 560 -13.21 -6.58 25.78
CA ALA A 560 -13.31 -7.89 26.43
C ALA A 560 -12.72 -9.02 25.56
N GLY A 561 -11.51 -8.82 25.02
CA GLY A 561 -10.82 -9.75 24.13
C GLY A 561 -11.35 -9.83 22.68
N VAL A 562 -12.34 -9.01 22.28
CA VAL A 562 -12.95 -9.05 20.94
C VAL A 562 -12.62 -7.79 20.14
N VAL A 563 -12.16 -7.95 18.90
CA VAL A 563 -11.93 -6.83 17.97
C VAL A 563 -13.27 -6.34 17.42
N LEU A 564 -13.68 -5.13 17.79
CA LEU A 564 -14.93 -4.51 17.36
C LEU A 564 -14.69 -3.28 16.50
N LEU A 565 -15.57 -3.04 15.54
CA LEU A 565 -15.65 -1.72 14.92
C LEU A 565 -16.14 -0.70 15.96
N ALA A 566 -15.34 0.34 16.21
CA ALA A 566 -15.67 1.41 17.16
C ALA A 566 -16.98 2.13 16.79
N GLY A 567 -17.73 2.58 17.81
CA GLY A 567 -18.97 3.36 17.61
C GLY A 567 -18.76 4.61 16.76
N ALA A 568 -17.62 5.27 16.95
CA ALA A 568 -17.18 6.42 16.17
C ALA A 568 -17.06 6.13 14.66
N ALA A 569 -16.73 4.91 14.26
CA ALA A 569 -16.63 4.54 12.86
C ALA A 569 -18.01 4.43 12.18
N PHE A 570 -19.06 4.01 12.90
CA PHE A 570 -20.43 4.05 12.37
C PHE A 570 -20.90 5.49 12.12
N VAL A 571 -20.54 6.42 13.00
CA VAL A 571 -20.82 7.85 12.83
C VAL A 571 -20.15 8.40 11.59
N GLU A 572 -18.86 8.12 11.42
CA GLU A 572 -18.10 8.56 10.24
C GLU A 572 -18.67 7.98 8.92
N LEU A 573 -19.06 6.70 8.92
CA LEU A 573 -19.72 6.07 7.78
C LEU A 573 -21.06 6.77 7.45
N ALA A 574 -21.84 7.14 8.46
CA ALA A 574 -23.09 7.87 8.28
C ALA A 574 -22.87 9.31 7.81
N LEU A 575 -21.84 10.01 8.31
CA LEU A 575 -21.48 11.36 7.87
C LEU A 575 -21.04 11.37 6.40
N ARG A 576 -20.23 10.41 5.97
CA ARG A 576 -19.85 10.29 4.56
C ARG A 576 -21.05 9.97 3.67
N ALA A 577 -21.97 9.14 4.15
CA ALA A 577 -23.21 8.86 3.44
C ALA A 577 -24.13 10.09 3.36
N ALA A 578 -24.18 10.92 4.41
CA ALA A 578 -24.92 12.17 4.45
C ALA A 578 -24.39 13.18 3.43
N ASP A 579 -23.08 13.37 3.38
CA ASP A 579 -22.39 14.22 2.40
C ASP A 579 -22.68 13.79 0.96
N GLN A 580 -22.84 12.48 0.69
CA GLN A 580 -23.17 11.96 -0.64
C GLN A 580 -24.59 12.33 -1.10
N VAL A 581 -25.51 12.64 -0.19
CA VAL A 581 -26.91 12.97 -0.48
C VAL A 581 -27.28 14.40 -0.05
N ASP A 582 -26.28 15.27 0.10
CA ASP A 582 -26.41 16.67 0.52
C ASP A 582 -27.14 16.86 1.88
N CYS A 583 -26.99 15.90 2.81
CA CYS A 583 -27.46 16.02 4.18
C CYS A 583 -26.33 16.55 5.09
N GLY A 584 -26.61 17.62 5.84
CA GLY A 584 -25.65 18.28 6.74
C GLY A 584 -25.64 17.78 8.19
N VAL A 585 -26.55 16.88 8.58
CA VAL A 585 -26.65 16.34 9.95
C VAL A 585 -27.03 14.87 9.95
N VAL A 586 -26.46 14.09 10.87
CA VAL A 586 -27.00 12.79 11.30
C VAL A 586 -27.93 13.08 12.47
N GLU A 587 -29.23 13.12 12.21
CA GLU A 587 -30.24 13.46 13.24
C GLU A 587 -30.27 12.39 14.33
N GLU A 588 -30.21 11.13 13.93
CA GLU A 588 -30.16 9.97 14.82
C GLU A 588 -29.36 8.85 14.17
N LEU A 589 -28.50 8.19 14.93
CA LEU A 589 -27.85 6.94 14.55
C LEU A 589 -27.78 6.00 15.75
N THR A 590 -28.47 4.86 15.67
CA THR A 590 -28.47 3.83 16.70
C THR A 590 -27.68 2.62 16.24
N VAL A 591 -26.75 2.16 17.07
CA VAL A 591 -26.02 0.89 16.88
C VAL A 591 -26.92 -0.25 17.37
N VAL A 592 -27.34 -1.11 16.45
CA VAL A 592 -28.25 -2.24 16.68
C VAL A 592 -27.48 -3.49 17.09
N THR A 593 -26.35 -3.78 16.43
CA THR A 593 -25.53 -4.97 16.68
C THR A 593 -24.06 -4.62 16.51
N PRO A 594 -23.19 -4.91 17.49
CA PRO A 594 -21.75 -4.71 17.35
C PRO A 594 -21.19 -5.44 16.12
N LEU A 595 -20.31 -4.78 15.37
CA LEU A 595 -19.62 -5.42 14.26
C LEU A 595 -18.29 -5.99 14.75
N VAL A 596 -18.22 -7.32 14.85
CA VAL A 596 -16.98 -8.06 15.13
C VAL A 596 -16.14 -8.14 13.86
N LEU A 597 -14.86 -7.78 13.94
CA LEU A 597 -13.94 -7.85 12.82
C LEU A 597 -13.09 -9.13 12.92
N PRO A 598 -13.05 -9.96 11.86
CA PRO A 598 -12.28 -11.19 11.90
C PRO A 598 -10.78 -10.89 11.88
N THR A 599 -9.99 -11.69 12.60
CA THR A 599 -8.52 -11.57 12.65
C THR A 599 -7.84 -11.99 11.35
N VAL A 600 -8.53 -12.79 10.52
CA VAL A 600 -8.11 -13.21 9.19
C VAL A 600 -9.27 -12.98 8.22
N GLY A 601 -8.99 -12.45 7.03
CA GLY A 601 -10.01 -12.13 6.03
C GLY A 601 -10.59 -10.72 6.21
N GLY A 602 -11.87 -10.54 5.92
CA GLY A 602 -12.55 -9.25 6.08
C GLY A 602 -14.07 -9.34 5.92
N VAL A 603 -14.76 -8.25 6.20
CA VAL A 603 -16.20 -8.12 6.01
C VAL A 603 -16.50 -7.14 4.87
N GLN A 604 -17.49 -7.46 4.07
CA GLN A 604 -18.07 -6.52 3.11
C GLN A 604 -19.03 -5.60 3.87
N LEU A 605 -18.96 -4.31 3.59
CA LEU A 605 -19.76 -3.27 4.22
C LEU A 605 -20.67 -2.61 3.17
N GLN A 606 -21.91 -2.33 3.56
CA GLN A 606 -22.84 -1.50 2.78
C GLN A 606 -23.51 -0.47 3.68
N VAL A 607 -23.48 0.79 3.26
CA VAL A 607 -24.25 1.88 3.85
C VAL A 607 -25.34 2.24 2.84
N VAL A 608 -26.59 1.98 3.20
CA VAL A 608 -27.75 2.19 2.35
C VAL A 608 -28.47 3.43 2.83
N VAL A 609 -28.56 4.45 1.97
CA VAL A 609 -29.37 5.64 2.18
C VAL A 609 -30.64 5.48 1.35
N GLY A 610 -31.77 5.36 2.04
CA GLY A 610 -33.07 5.21 1.41
C GLY A 610 -33.64 6.53 0.92
N VAL A 611 -34.83 6.44 0.32
CA VAL A 611 -35.59 7.59 -0.15
C VAL A 611 -36.06 8.41 1.03
N GLY A 612 -35.91 9.73 0.91
CA GLY A 612 -36.29 10.67 1.93
C GLY A 612 -37.53 11.47 1.58
N GLU A 613 -38.22 11.97 2.60
CA GLU A 613 -39.27 12.97 2.49
C GLU A 613 -38.88 14.22 3.27
N MET A 614 -39.21 15.42 2.75
CA MET A 614 -38.94 16.71 3.42
C MET A 614 -37.47 16.93 3.86
N GLY A 615 -36.50 16.41 3.11
CA GLY A 615 -35.07 16.61 3.40
C GLY A 615 -34.50 15.70 4.49
N GLN A 616 -35.25 14.68 4.91
CA GLN A 616 -34.78 13.61 5.80
C GLN A 616 -34.67 12.28 5.05
N ARG A 617 -33.54 11.58 5.18
CA ARG A 617 -33.29 10.28 4.52
C ARG A 617 -32.93 9.19 5.55
N PRO A 618 -33.55 7.99 5.52
CA PRO A 618 -33.13 6.89 6.38
C PRO A 618 -31.77 6.35 5.95
N VAL A 619 -30.91 6.00 6.90
CA VAL A 619 -29.61 5.35 6.66
C VAL A 619 -29.52 4.02 7.41
N SER A 620 -28.94 3.01 6.79
CA SER A 620 -28.72 1.68 7.39
C SER A 620 -27.35 1.14 7.01
N ILE A 621 -26.62 0.58 7.97
CA ILE A 621 -25.26 0.05 7.81
C ILE A 621 -25.28 -1.45 8.02
N TYR A 622 -24.91 -2.19 6.98
CA TYR A 622 -24.89 -3.64 6.94
C TYR A 622 -23.48 -4.18 6.74
N SER A 623 -23.24 -5.40 7.22
CA SER A 623 -22.06 -6.16 6.83
C SER A 623 -22.38 -7.63 6.54
N ARG A 624 -21.49 -8.28 5.82
CA ARG A 624 -21.45 -9.74 5.69
C ARG A 624 -19.99 -10.21 5.57
N ASN A 625 -19.73 -11.49 5.80
CA ASN A 625 -18.39 -12.04 5.65
C ASN A 625 -17.98 -11.99 4.16
N ALA A 626 -16.76 -11.57 3.86
CA ALA A 626 -16.29 -11.46 2.48
C ALA A 626 -15.95 -12.82 1.85
N GLU A 627 -15.73 -13.86 2.65
CA GLU A 627 -15.27 -15.19 2.22
C GLU A 627 -16.36 -16.27 2.32
N SER A 628 -17.54 -15.94 2.85
CA SER A 628 -18.69 -16.85 2.90
C SER A 628 -19.95 -16.21 2.35
N ASP A 629 -20.88 -17.04 1.89
CA ASP A 629 -22.17 -16.61 1.32
C ASP A 629 -23.19 -16.29 2.43
N SER A 630 -22.73 -15.61 3.49
CA SER A 630 -23.56 -15.29 4.66
C SER A 630 -24.54 -14.15 4.36
N GLY A 631 -25.68 -14.16 5.06
CA GLY A 631 -26.67 -13.10 4.97
C GLY A 631 -26.14 -11.76 5.50
N TRP A 632 -26.68 -10.66 4.99
CA TRP A 632 -26.38 -9.32 5.49
C TRP A 632 -26.92 -9.11 6.91
N VAL A 633 -26.07 -8.61 7.80
CA VAL A 633 -26.41 -8.27 9.19
C VAL A 633 -26.51 -6.75 9.32
N LEU A 634 -27.59 -6.26 9.93
CA LEU A 634 -27.78 -4.83 10.22
C LEU A 634 -27.02 -4.45 11.49
N HIS A 635 -26.09 -3.49 11.39
CA HIS A 635 -25.28 -3.04 12.52
C HIS A 635 -25.72 -1.69 13.08
N ALA A 636 -26.11 -0.75 12.23
CA ALA A 636 -26.60 0.56 12.65
C ALA A 636 -27.71 1.06 11.74
N ARG A 637 -28.64 1.85 12.28
CA ARG A 637 -29.71 2.51 11.53
C ARG A 637 -29.95 3.91 12.06
N GLY A 638 -30.41 4.81 11.20
CA GLY A 638 -30.54 6.22 11.55
C GLY A 638 -31.32 7.05 10.54
N VAL A 639 -31.31 8.36 10.76
CA VAL A 639 -31.92 9.38 9.91
C VAL A 639 -30.90 10.50 9.66
N LEU A 640 -30.76 10.88 8.39
CA LEU A 640 -29.95 11.98 7.90
C LEU A 640 -30.86 13.17 7.61
N GLY A 641 -30.41 14.40 7.89
CA GLY A 641 -31.19 15.62 7.70
C GLY A 641 -30.39 16.74 7.04
N ALA A 642 -31.08 17.76 6.53
CA ALA A 642 -30.46 18.88 5.81
C ALA A 642 -29.82 19.96 6.72
N LYS A 643 -30.31 20.14 7.96
CA LYS A 643 -29.92 21.28 8.82
C LYS A 643 -28.83 20.90 9.82
N ALA A 644 -27.60 21.35 9.57
CA ALA A 644 -26.50 21.22 10.51
C ALA A 644 -26.79 21.91 11.86
N VAL A 645 -26.33 21.29 12.95
CA VAL A 645 -26.39 21.84 14.31
C VAL A 645 -25.22 22.80 14.49
N ALA A 646 -25.47 24.00 14.99
CA ALA A 646 -24.41 24.97 15.28
C ALA A 646 -23.65 24.56 16.56
N PRO A 647 -22.32 24.73 16.62
CA PRO A 647 -21.55 24.50 17.84
C PRO A 647 -21.98 25.47 18.93
N ALA A 648 -22.15 24.98 20.16
CA ALA A 648 -22.73 25.74 21.27
C ALA A 648 -21.68 26.35 22.20
N ALA A 649 -20.46 25.81 22.23
CA ALA A 649 -19.36 26.35 23.04
C ALA A 649 -18.16 26.87 22.22
N ASP A 650 -17.52 27.92 22.75
CA ASP A 650 -16.23 28.42 22.27
C ASP A 650 -15.08 27.68 22.97
N LEU A 651 -14.26 26.98 22.19
CA LEU A 651 -13.10 26.19 22.64
C LEU A 651 -11.76 26.87 22.31
N SER A 652 -11.75 28.17 22.01
CA SER A 652 -10.54 28.96 21.74
C SER A 652 -9.66 29.18 22.98
N VAL A 653 -10.28 29.30 24.16
CA VAL A 653 -9.58 29.44 25.45
C VAL A 653 -9.26 28.06 26.03
N TRP A 654 -7.97 27.74 26.13
CA TRP A 654 -7.50 26.41 26.55
C TRP A 654 -6.24 26.46 27.43
N PRO A 655 -6.16 25.70 28.54
CA PRO A 655 -7.25 24.91 29.12
C PRO A 655 -8.40 25.83 29.59
N PRO A 656 -9.64 25.32 29.68
CA PRO A 656 -10.80 26.15 30.00
C PRO A 656 -10.66 26.81 31.38
N LEU A 657 -11.05 28.09 31.47
CA LEU A 657 -11.03 28.83 32.73
C LEU A 657 -11.90 28.12 33.79
N GLY A 658 -11.31 27.90 34.96
CA GLY A 658 -11.95 27.23 36.10
C GLY A 658 -11.96 25.70 36.04
N ALA A 659 -11.36 25.06 35.04
CA ALA A 659 -11.22 23.61 34.98
C ALA A 659 -9.95 23.13 35.72
N ALA A 660 -10.09 22.07 36.53
CA ALA A 660 -8.98 21.45 37.25
C ALA A 660 -8.40 20.30 36.42
N PRO A 661 -7.06 20.12 36.36
CA PRO A 661 -6.44 19.02 35.62
C PRO A 661 -6.78 17.66 36.24
N VAL A 662 -6.99 16.65 35.40
CA VAL A 662 -7.18 15.24 35.76
C VAL A 662 -5.98 14.46 35.27
N ASP A 663 -5.40 13.63 36.14
CA ASP A 663 -4.24 12.81 35.78
C ASP A 663 -4.67 11.66 34.86
N VAL A 664 -4.10 11.65 33.64
CA VAL A 664 -4.34 10.65 32.61
C VAL A 664 -3.25 9.59 32.54
N ASP A 665 -2.19 9.69 33.35
CA ASP A 665 -1.15 8.68 33.41
C ASP A 665 -1.74 7.33 33.87
N GLY A 666 -1.39 6.26 33.15
CA GLY A 666 -1.94 4.92 33.37
C GLY A 666 -3.42 4.73 32.99
N ALA A 667 -4.07 5.71 32.34
CA ALA A 667 -5.47 5.61 31.92
C ALA A 667 -5.79 4.31 31.17
N TYR A 668 -4.97 3.95 30.19
CA TYR A 668 -5.19 2.77 29.35
C TYR A 668 -4.99 1.43 30.08
N GLN A 669 -4.20 1.41 31.17
CA GLN A 669 -4.12 0.23 32.04
C GLN A 669 -5.42 0.05 32.84
N ARG A 670 -5.98 1.15 33.38
CA ARG A 670 -7.29 1.14 34.06
C ARG A 670 -8.43 0.75 33.11
N PHE A 671 -8.38 1.21 31.87
CA PHE A 671 -9.34 0.81 30.83
C PHE A 671 -9.26 -0.69 30.54
N ALA A 672 -8.06 -1.27 30.43
CA ALA A 672 -7.91 -2.70 30.23
C ALA A 672 -8.50 -3.53 31.40
N GLU A 673 -8.37 -3.07 32.65
CA GLU A 673 -8.99 -3.69 33.83
C GLU A 673 -10.53 -3.69 33.77
N LEU A 674 -11.13 -2.72 33.07
CA LEU A 674 -12.57 -2.59 32.83
C LEU A 674 -13.04 -3.28 31.53
N GLY A 675 -12.14 -4.00 30.86
CA GLY A 675 -12.42 -4.73 29.61
C GLY A 675 -12.21 -3.91 28.34
N TYR A 676 -11.58 -2.74 28.40
CA TYR A 676 -11.23 -1.93 27.23
C TYR A 676 -9.74 -2.05 26.91
N GLU A 677 -9.39 -3.06 26.12
CA GLU A 677 -8.01 -3.41 25.77
C GLU A 677 -7.52 -2.61 24.55
N TYR A 678 -7.65 -1.28 24.60
CA TYR A 678 -7.26 -0.41 23.48
C TYR A 678 -5.77 -0.56 23.14
N GLY A 679 -5.50 -1.00 21.90
CA GLY A 679 -4.18 -1.01 21.30
C GLY A 679 -3.68 0.40 20.96
N ARG A 680 -2.42 0.48 20.53
CA ARG A 680 -1.67 1.73 20.43
C ARG A 680 -2.37 2.83 19.63
N ALA A 681 -3.05 2.49 18.54
CA ALA A 681 -3.73 3.47 17.68
C ALA A 681 -4.88 4.22 18.37
N PHE A 682 -5.60 3.57 19.29
CA PHE A 682 -6.71 4.18 20.05
C PHE A 682 -6.27 4.92 21.32
N GLN A 683 -4.96 4.91 21.63
CA GLN A 683 -4.41 5.56 22.82
C GLN A 683 -4.16 7.06 22.63
N GLY A 684 -5.19 7.80 22.24
CA GLY A 684 -5.08 9.20 21.82
C GLY A 684 -5.33 10.27 22.88
N LEU A 685 -5.78 9.92 24.10
CA LEU A 685 -6.04 10.88 25.18
C LEU A 685 -4.71 11.38 25.77
N THR A 686 -4.39 12.67 25.60
CA THR A 686 -3.09 13.22 26.01
C THR A 686 -3.15 14.09 27.27
N ALA A 687 -4.27 14.79 27.48
CA ALA A 687 -4.51 15.58 28.69
C ALA A 687 -6.01 15.71 28.96
N MET A 688 -6.39 15.95 30.21
CA MET A 688 -7.78 16.08 30.61
C MET A 688 -7.96 17.10 31.74
N TRP A 689 -9.09 17.81 31.71
CA TRP A 689 -9.53 18.73 32.77
C TRP A 689 -11.01 18.50 33.09
N ARG A 690 -11.41 18.89 34.29
CA ARG A 690 -12.80 18.79 34.75
C ARG A 690 -13.25 20.13 35.35
N ARG A 691 -14.45 20.55 34.96
CA ARG A 691 -15.16 21.68 35.57
C ARG A 691 -16.56 21.20 35.92
N GLU A 692 -16.83 21.01 37.22
CA GLU A 692 -18.10 20.46 37.69
C GLU A 692 -18.45 19.11 37.03
N SER A 693 -19.49 19.07 36.19
CA SER A 693 -19.92 17.91 35.39
C SER A 693 -19.40 17.94 33.93
N GLU A 694 -18.67 18.97 33.53
CA GLU A 694 -18.04 19.07 32.22
C GLU A 694 -16.64 18.47 32.22
N LEU A 695 -16.33 17.73 31.16
CA LEU A 695 -15.03 17.13 30.89
C LEU A 695 -14.42 17.78 29.67
N PHE A 696 -13.12 18.03 29.73
CA PHE A 696 -12.35 18.61 28.65
C PHE A 696 -11.13 17.75 28.40
N ALA A 697 -10.81 17.47 27.14
CA ALA A 697 -9.70 16.59 26.79
C ALA A 697 -8.92 17.09 25.59
N ASP A 698 -7.59 16.97 25.63
CA ASP A 698 -6.76 17.02 24.44
C ASP A 698 -6.59 15.61 23.90
N VAL A 699 -6.83 15.47 22.59
CA VAL A 699 -6.76 14.19 21.88
C VAL A 699 -5.87 14.35 20.67
N ALA A 700 -4.97 13.40 20.45
CA ALA A 700 -4.11 13.35 19.28
C ALA A 700 -3.94 11.91 18.81
N VAL A 701 -3.92 11.70 17.49
CA VAL A 701 -3.45 10.43 16.93
C VAL A 701 -1.96 10.27 17.30
N PRO A 702 -1.53 9.15 17.90
CA PRO A 702 -0.15 8.99 18.32
C PRO A 702 0.84 9.06 17.14
N ASP A 703 1.94 9.81 17.30
CA ASP A 703 2.88 10.13 16.23
C ASP A 703 3.64 8.89 15.67
N ASP A 704 3.64 7.77 16.41
CA ASP A 704 4.30 6.51 16.06
C ASP A 704 3.41 5.51 15.31
N VAL A 705 2.15 5.85 15.03
CA VAL A 705 1.19 4.98 14.34
C VAL A 705 1.02 5.42 12.89
N ASP A 706 1.36 4.53 11.95
CA ASP A 706 1.26 4.76 10.50
C ASP A 706 -0.21 4.70 10.02
N VAL A 707 -0.99 5.77 10.28
CA VAL A 707 -2.40 5.91 9.89
C VAL A 707 -2.58 7.07 8.91
N THR A 708 -3.29 6.80 7.81
CA THR A 708 -3.70 7.84 6.86
C THR A 708 -5.00 8.50 7.33
N LEU A 709 -4.95 9.79 7.63
CA LEU A 709 -6.11 10.57 8.09
C LEU A 709 -6.91 11.21 6.94
N SER A 710 -6.38 11.20 5.73
CA SER A 710 -7.07 11.73 4.55
C SER A 710 -8.24 10.83 4.12
N GLY A 711 -9.29 11.45 3.60
CA GLY A 711 -10.51 10.74 3.16
C GLY A 711 -11.54 10.49 4.26
N PHE A 712 -11.29 10.96 5.48
CA PHE A 712 -12.26 10.96 6.59
C PHE A 712 -12.74 12.39 6.88
N GLY A 713 -14.01 12.53 7.24
CA GLY A 713 -14.53 13.73 7.87
C GLY A 713 -13.92 13.90 9.26
N ILE A 714 -14.23 12.96 10.15
CA ILE A 714 -13.56 12.80 11.44
C ILE A 714 -12.96 11.38 11.51
N HIS A 715 -11.67 11.27 11.80
CA HIS A 715 -11.08 9.94 11.91
C HIS A 715 -11.63 9.22 13.16
N PRO A 716 -12.09 7.95 13.07
CA PRO A 716 -12.68 7.24 14.21
C PRO A 716 -11.79 7.19 15.45
N LEU A 717 -10.46 7.07 15.27
CA LEU A 717 -9.48 7.15 16.37
C LEU A 717 -9.59 8.44 17.20
N VAL A 718 -9.86 9.57 16.55
CA VAL A 718 -9.92 10.88 17.22
C VAL A 718 -11.23 11.04 17.98
N LEU A 719 -12.35 10.70 17.34
CA LEU A 719 -13.67 10.78 17.97
C LEU A 719 -13.79 9.78 19.13
N ASP A 720 -13.32 8.55 18.97
CA ASP A 720 -13.38 7.54 20.02
C ASP A 720 -12.50 7.89 21.21
N ALA A 721 -11.25 8.31 20.98
CA ALA A 721 -10.34 8.73 22.04
C ALA A 721 -10.85 9.94 22.84
N ALA A 722 -11.66 10.82 22.23
CA ALA A 722 -12.34 11.88 22.97
C ALA A 722 -13.34 11.33 24.00
N LEU A 723 -14.06 10.24 23.68
CA LEU A 723 -15.01 9.61 24.59
C LEU A 723 -14.32 8.90 25.76
N HIS A 724 -13.04 8.54 25.64
CA HIS A 724 -12.27 7.91 26.73
C HIS A 724 -12.22 8.81 27.97
N ALA A 725 -12.32 10.13 27.83
CA ALA A 725 -12.42 11.06 28.95
C ALA A 725 -13.59 10.73 29.90
N MET A 726 -14.71 10.19 29.38
CA MET A 726 -15.84 9.77 30.23
C MET A 726 -15.49 8.58 31.13
N GLY A 727 -14.68 7.64 30.62
CA GLY A 727 -14.23 6.47 31.38
C GLY A 727 -13.28 6.80 32.52
N MET A 728 -12.65 7.99 32.51
CA MET A 728 -11.71 8.42 33.55
C MET A 728 -12.39 8.87 34.86
N VAL A 729 -13.67 9.23 34.81
CA VAL A 729 -14.37 9.90 35.92
C VAL A 729 -15.58 9.08 36.42
N GLY A 730 -15.98 8.02 35.70
CA GLY A 730 -17.09 7.16 36.08
C GLY A 730 -16.72 6.09 37.11
N GLU A 731 -17.40 6.05 38.25
CA GLU A 731 -17.40 4.90 39.19
C GLU A 731 -18.26 3.75 38.64
N GLN A 732 -17.99 3.28 37.42
CA GLN A 732 -18.84 2.28 36.76
C GLN A 732 -18.15 0.91 36.72
N ALA A 733 -18.83 -0.10 37.29
CA ALA A 733 -18.36 -1.49 37.35
C ALA A 733 -18.56 -2.29 36.05
N ALA A 734 -19.10 -1.67 34.98
CA ALA A 734 -19.50 -2.35 33.75
C ALA A 734 -18.97 -1.63 32.50
N THR A 735 -18.63 -2.40 31.47
CA THR A 735 -18.18 -1.90 30.16
C THR A 735 -19.35 -1.24 29.42
N MET A 736 -19.25 0.06 29.20
CA MET A 736 -20.19 0.91 28.46
C MET A 736 -19.72 1.18 27.02
N LEU A 737 -20.62 1.08 26.03
CA LEU A 737 -20.36 1.41 24.63
C LEU A 737 -21.32 2.50 24.12
N PRO A 738 -20.90 3.32 23.14
CA PRO A 738 -21.79 4.23 22.42
C PRO A 738 -22.93 3.49 21.75
N PHE A 739 -24.17 3.85 22.07
CA PHE A 739 -25.37 3.18 21.57
C PHE A 739 -26.17 4.04 20.60
N SER A 740 -26.41 5.31 20.94
CA SER A 740 -27.22 6.22 20.13
C SER A 740 -26.58 7.59 20.06
N TRP A 741 -26.46 8.11 18.84
CA TRP A 741 -25.91 9.44 18.54
C TRP A 741 -27.02 10.31 17.97
N GLN A 742 -27.16 11.54 18.46
CA GLN A 742 -28.18 12.48 17.99
C GLN A 742 -27.57 13.83 17.65
N GLY A 743 -28.05 14.41 16.54
CA GLY A 743 -27.63 15.72 16.08
C GLY A 743 -26.12 15.82 15.83
N VAL A 744 -25.53 14.86 15.10
CA VAL A 744 -24.11 14.90 14.75
C VAL A 744 -23.90 15.76 13.52
N SER A 745 -23.05 16.78 13.62
CA SER A 745 -22.70 17.68 12.51
C SER A 745 -21.18 17.82 12.40
N LEU A 746 -20.68 17.70 11.17
CA LEU A 746 -19.27 17.89 10.83
C LEU A 746 -19.08 19.32 10.30
N HIS A 747 -18.10 20.03 10.86
CA HIS A 747 -17.81 21.44 10.53
C HIS A 747 -16.51 21.60 9.74
N ALA A 748 -15.52 20.75 10.01
CA ALA A 748 -14.24 20.71 9.33
C ALA A 748 -13.71 19.28 9.29
N ALA A 749 -12.93 18.95 8.26
CA ALA A 749 -12.39 17.60 8.04
C ALA A 749 -10.86 17.52 8.24
N GLY A 750 -10.36 16.31 8.52
CA GLY A 750 -8.92 16.02 8.52
C GLY A 750 -8.15 16.42 9.79
N ALA A 751 -8.85 16.71 10.89
CA ALA A 751 -8.22 17.01 12.18
C ALA A 751 -7.53 15.76 12.75
N SER A 752 -6.22 15.88 13.02
CA SER A 752 -5.40 14.84 13.68
C SER A 752 -5.24 15.05 15.18
N ARG A 753 -5.54 16.27 15.64
CA ARG A 753 -5.49 16.71 17.04
C ARG A 753 -6.70 17.58 17.32
N VAL A 754 -7.44 17.29 18.39
CA VAL A 754 -8.65 18.03 18.76
C VAL A 754 -8.69 18.32 20.25
N ARG A 755 -9.37 19.41 20.58
CA ARG A 755 -9.88 19.75 21.91
C ARG A 755 -11.31 19.24 21.99
N ALA A 756 -11.60 18.40 22.96
CA ALA A 756 -12.93 17.88 23.21
C ALA A 756 -13.56 18.52 24.45
N ARG A 757 -14.84 18.83 24.37
CA ARG A 757 -15.71 19.16 25.51
C ARG A 757 -16.85 18.17 25.57
N ILE A 758 -17.05 17.54 26.73
CA ILE A 758 -18.16 16.63 27.00
C ILE A 758 -18.95 17.21 28.17
N ALA A 759 -20.25 17.41 27.98
CA ALA A 759 -21.14 18.01 28.97
C ALA A 759 -22.47 17.27 29.07
N PRO A 760 -23.19 17.30 30.20
CA PRO A 760 -24.51 16.69 30.32
C PRO A 760 -25.53 17.34 29.37
N ALA A 761 -26.38 16.52 28.74
CA ALA A 761 -27.40 16.98 27.78
C ALA A 761 -28.85 16.55 28.15
N GLY A 762 -29.08 16.12 29.40
CA GLY A 762 -30.38 15.62 29.92
C GLY A 762 -30.44 14.09 30.05
N ASP A 763 -31.33 13.55 30.89
CA ASP A 763 -31.67 12.11 31.05
C ASP A 763 -30.55 11.07 30.77
N GLY A 764 -29.40 11.21 31.43
CA GLY A 764 -28.29 10.26 31.29
C GLY A 764 -27.54 10.31 29.95
N THR A 765 -27.69 11.40 29.18
CA THR A 765 -27.01 11.65 27.91
C THR A 765 -25.94 12.75 28.03
N VAL A 766 -24.99 12.76 27.10
CA VAL A 766 -23.93 13.78 27.03
C VAL A 766 -23.84 14.41 25.65
N SER A 767 -23.54 15.70 25.56
CA SER A 767 -23.13 16.38 24.34
C SER A 767 -21.62 16.27 24.17
N VAL A 768 -21.13 16.19 22.93
CA VAL A 768 -19.69 16.15 22.60
C VAL A 768 -19.39 17.22 21.57
N GLU A 769 -18.43 18.11 21.86
CA GLU A 769 -17.96 19.13 20.93
C GLU A 769 -16.45 18.97 20.73
N LEU A 770 -16.02 18.93 19.48
CA LEU A 770 -14.63 18.85 19.07
C LEU A 770 -14.24 20.13 18.33
N ALA A 771 -13.09 20.70 18.69
CA ALA A 771 -12.47 21.81 17.99
C ALA A 771 -11.00 21.51 17.68
N ASP A 772 -10.41 22.20 16.70
CA ASP A 772 -8.98 22.11 16.44
C ASP A 772 -8.15 22.86 17.51
N GLN A 773 -6.83 22.92 17.33
CA GLN A 773 -5.94 23.61 18.27
C GLN A 773 -6.11 25.14 18.29
N ALA A 774 -6.78 25.73 17.29
CA ALA A 774 -7.14 27.13 17.28
C ALA A 774 -8.51 27.39 17.96
N GLY A 775 -9.24 26.32 18.31
CA GLY A 775 -10.60 26.40 18.85
C GLY A 775 -11.69 26.49 17.78
N LEU A 776 -11.35 26.27 16.51
CA LEU A 776 -12.34 26.22 15.44
C LEU A 776 -13.12 24.90 15.48
N PRO A 777 -14.46 24.92 15.38
CA PRO A 777 -15.28 23.72 15.43
C PRO A 777 -14.92 22.68 14.36
N VAL A 778 -14.82 21.42 14.78
CA VAL A 778 -14.56 20.25 13.92
C VAL A 778 -15.80 19.37 13.85
N LEU A 779 -16.38 19.01 15.00
CA LEU A 779 -17.58 18.16 15.09
C LEU A 779 -18.41 18.51 16.32
N SER A 780 -19.74 18.43 16.22
CA SER A 780 -20.66 18.57 17.33
C SER A 780 -21.64 17.40 17.39
N VAL A 781 -21.89 16.88 18.59
CA VAL A 781 -22.90 15.87 18.92
C VAL A 781 -23.83 16.48 19.97
N GLN A 782 -25.11 16.58 19.64
CA GLN A 782 -26.10 17.15 20.56
C GLN A 782 -26.36 16.25 21.77
N ALA A 783 -26.55 14.96 21.53
CA ALA A 783 -26.74 13.97 22.60
C ALA A 783 -26.18 12.59 22.21
N LEU A 784 -25.48 11.97 23.16
CA LEU A 784 -24.90 10.64 23.08
C LEU A 784 -25.40 9.80 24.25
N VAL A 785 -25.95 8.63 23.93
CA VAL A 785 -26.38 7.62 24.89
C VAL A 785 -25.35 6.50 24.94
N MET A 786 -24.88 6.18 26.15
CA MET A 786 -24.01 5.04 26.43
C MET A 786 -24.81 3.88 27.03
N ARG A 787 -24.49 2.63 26.70
CA ARG A 787 -25.13 1.44 27.28
C ARG A 787 -24.10 0.42 27.74
N SER A 788 -24.42 -0.31 28.80
CA SER A 788 -23.59 -1.44 29.26
C SER A 788 -23.71 -2.62 28.31
N VAL A 789 -22.61 -3.35 28.12
CA VAL A 789 -22.57 -4.59 27.34
C VAL A 789 -21.99 -5.70 28.19
N SER A 790 -22.68 -6.84 28.24
CA SER A 790 -22.22 -8.03 28.96
C SER A 790 -21.25 -8.85 28.10
N SER A 791 -20.28 -9.53 28.73
CA SER A 791 -19.35 -10.44 28.06
C SER A 791 -20.06 -11.61 27.34
N GLN A 792 -21.24 -12.00 27.81
CA GLN A 792 -22.07 -13.03 27.17
C GLN A 792 -22.65 -12.58 25.82
N LEU A 793 -23.09 -11.32 25.70
CA LEU A 793 -23.56 -10.73 24.44
C LEU A 793 -22.44 -10.64 23.40
N LEU A 794 -21.23 -10.29 23.83
CA LEU A 794 -20.03 -10.28 22.99
C LEU A 794 -19.64 -11.69 22.55
N SER A 795 -19.67 -12.67 23.45
CA SER A 795 -19.38 -14.07 23.13
C SER A 795 -20.39 -14.67 22.15
N ALA A 796 -21.68 -14.33 22.28
CA ALA A 796 -22.72 -14.73 21.33
C ALA A 796 -22.51 -14.08 19.94
N ALA A 797 -22.10 -12.81 19.88
CA ALA A 797 -21.76 -12.13 18.63
C ALA A 797 -20.53 -12.75 17.94
N VAL A 798 -19.51 -13.15 18.70
CA VAL A 798 -18.34 -13.90 18.19
C VAL A 798 -18.76 -15.28 17.67
N ALA A 799 -19.59 -16.02 18.40
CA ALA A 799 -20.10 -17.31 17.98
C ALA A 799 -20.94 -17.21 16.69
N ALA A 800 -21.73 -16.16 16.53
CA ALA A 800 -22.50 -15.89 15.32
C ALA A 800 -21.60 -15.51 14.12
N ALA A 801 -20.51 -14.77 14.35
CA ALA A 801 -19.54 -14.41 13.33
C ALA A 801 -18.70 -15.62 12.85
N ASP A 802 -18.33 -16.52 13.76
CA ASP A 802 -17.58 -17.76 13.45
C ASP A 802 -18.47 -18.86 12.82
N ALA A 803 -19.75 -18.94 13.19
CA ALA A 803 -20.70 -19.89 12.62
C ALA A 803 -20.90 -19.74 11.11
N ALA A 804 -20.59 -18.57 10.55
CA ALA A 804 -20.67 -18.30 9.12
C ALA A 804 -19.42 -18.74 8.33
N GLY A 805 -18.34 -19.17 8.99
CA GLY A 805 -17.04 -19.44 8.34
C GLY A 805 -16.63 -20.92 8.29
N ARG A 806 -16.66 -21.63 9.42
CA ARG A 806 -16.42 -23.09 9.52
C ARG A 806 -17.06 -23.58 10.81
N GLY A 807 -18.16 -24.32 10.74
CA GLY A 807 -18.71 -24.94 11.94
C GLY A 807 -17.68 -25.85 12.59
N LEU A 808 -17.62 -25.87 13.94
CA LEU A 808 -16.83 -26.85 14.68
C LEU A 808 -17.14 -28.24 14.12
N LEU A 809 -16.12 -29.06 13.88
CA LEU A 809 -16.32 -30.42 13.38
C LEU A 809 -16.29 -31.39 14.56
N GLU A 810 -17.26 -32.30 14.64
CA GLU A 810 -17.27 -33.41 15.57
C GLU A 810 -16.92 -34.73 14.86
N VAL A 811 -16.40 -35.70 15.61
CA VAL A 811 -16.22 -37.06 15.08
C VAL A 811 -17.55 -37.78 15.15
N ALA A 812 -18.19 -37.97 14.00
CA ALA A 812 -19.41 -38.73 13.84
C ALA A 812 -19.07 -40.17 13.40
N TRP A 813 -19.65 -41.16 14.08
CA TRP A 813 -19.60 -42.56 13.68
C TRP A 813 -20.73 -42.83 12.68
N LEU A 814 -20.39 -42.95 11.39
CA LEU A 814 -21.36 -43.14 10.32
C LEU A 814 -21.35 -44.60 9.85
N PRO A 815 -22.52 -45.19 9.52
CA PRO A 815 -22.58 -46.57 9.07
C PRO A 815 -21.82 -46.73 7.75
N VAL A 816 -21.09 -47.83 7.60
CA VAL A 816 -20.34 -48.18 6.39
C VAL A 816 -20.85 -49.48 5.79
N GLU A 817 -20.94 -49.54 4.46
CA GLU A 817 -21.27 -50.77 3.75
C GLU A 817 -20.06 -51.70 3.69
N LEU A 818 -20.25 -52.95 4.09
CA LEU A 818 -19.22 -53.97 4.10
C LEU A 818 -19.28 -54.77 2.79
N ALA A 819 -18.27 -54.61 1.93
CA ALA A 819 -18.13 -55.47 0.76
C ALA A 819 -17.45 -56.80 1.16
N HIS A 820 -18.10 -57.93 0.89
CA HIS A 820 -17.55 -59.25 1.15
C HIS A 820 -16.33 -59.51 0.24
N ASN A 821 -15.15 -59.67 0.84
CA ASN A 821 -13.91 -59.98 0.13
C ASN A 821 -13.27 -61.24 0.72
N ASP A 822 -13.09 -62.28 -0.11
CA ASP A 822 -12.41 -63.55 0.19
C ASP A 822 -10.88 -63.36 0.29
N ILE A 823 -10.41 -62.49 1.20
CA ILE A 823 -8.98 -62.33 1.47
C ILE A 823 -8.62 -63.13 2.72
N SER A 824 -8.04 -64.31 2.52
CA SER A 824 -7.27 -65.03 3.55
C SER A 824 -5.96 -64.27 3.80
N ALA A 825 -6.02 -63.23 4.63
CA ALA A 825 -4.84 -62.57 5.19
C ALA A 825 -4.46 -63.25 6.51
N ASP A 826 -3.16 -63.40 6.80
CA ASP A 826 -2.65 -63.83 8.11
C ASP A 826 -3.08 -62.81 9.17
N LEU A 827 -4.22 -63.09 9.80
CA LEU A 827 -4.85 -62.27 10.81
C LEU A 827 -4.28 -62.63 12.19
N VAL A 828 -3.80 -61.61 12.90
CA VAL A 828 -3.53 -61.75 14.34
C VAL A 828 -4.42 -60.75 15.07
N VAL A 829 -5.36 -61.29 15.84
CA VAL A 829 -6.22 -60.50 16.71
C VAL A 829 -5.57 -60.42 18.09
N TRP A 830 -5.38 -59.20 18.58
CA TRP A 830 -5.07 -58.93 19.96
C TRP A 830 -6.33 -58.37 20.62
N GLU A 831 -6.86 -59.12 21.59
CA GLU A 831 -8.09 -58.75 22.29
C GLU A 831 -7.76 -58.19 23.67
N LEU A 832 -8.42 -57.09 24.02
CA LEU A 832 -8.30 -56.51 25.35
C LEU A 832 -9.12 -57.34 26.34
N GLU A 833 -8.44 -58.06 27.24
CA GLU A 833 -9.08 -58.74 28.37
C GLU A 833 -9.90 -57.75 29.23
N SER A 834 -11.04 -58.18 29.77
CA SER A 834 -11.88 -57.31 30.61
C SER A 834 -11.13 -56.84 31.86
N PHE A 835 -11.13 -55.52 32.10
CA PHE A 835 -10.56 -54.91 33.30
C PHE A 835 -11.64 -54.30 34.19
N GLN A 836 -11.37 -54.22 35.50
CA GLN A 836 -12.15 -53.34 36.38
C GLN A 836 -11.69 -51.89 36.23
N ASP A 837 -12.60 -50.92 36.38
CA ASP A 837 -12.28 -49.50 36.23
C ASP A 837 -11.26 -49.02 37.27
N GLY A 838 -10.20 -48.35 36.79
CA GLY A 838 -9.15 -47.77 37.63
C GLY A 838 -7.86 -47.45 36.87
N VAL A 839 -7.01 -46.61 37.47
CA VAL A 839 -5.77 -46.11 36.85
C VAL A 839 -4.73 -47.23 36.61
N GLY A 840 -4.62 -48.19 37.54
CA GLY A 840 -3.67 -49.31 37.42
C GLY A 840 -3.95 -50.23 36.21
N PRO A 841 -5.22 -50.64 36.01
CA PRO A 841 -5.66 -51.34 34.81
C PRO A 841 -5.37 -50.61 33.49
N VAL A 842 -5.57 -49.29 33.43
CA VAL A 842 -5.22 -48.46 32.25
C VAL A 842 -3.73 -48.55 31.90
N TYR A 843 -2.85 -48.42 32.90
CA TYR A 843 -1.40 -48.55 32.70
C TYR A 843 -1.01 -49.96 32.22
N SER A 844 -1.65 -50.98 32.78
CA SER A 844 -1.35 -52.38 32.45
C SER A 844 -1.82 -52.75 31.04
N ALA A 845 -2.97 -52.24 30.61
CA ALA A 845 -3.52 -52.42 29.26
C ALA A 845 -2.66 -51.74 28.19
N THR A 846 -2.29 -50.48 28.41
CA THR A 846 -1.44 -49.72 27.47
C THR A 846 -0.02 -50.31 27.36
N HIS A 847 0.57 -50.78 28.46
CA HIS A 847 1.86 -51.47 28.42
C HIS A 847 1.80 -52.80 27.66
N ARG A 848 0.73 -53.59 27.86
CA ARG A 848 0.56 -54.88 27.16
C ARG A 848 0.36 -54.69 25.66
N VAL A 849 -0.48 -53.75 25.24
CA VAL A 849 -0.67 -53.48 23.81
C VAL A 849 0.59 -52.89 23.18
N LEU A 850 1.37 -52.08 23.91
CA LEU A 850 2.67 -51.57 23.43
C LEU A 850 3.65 -52.70 23.12
N VAL A 851 3.78 -53.69 24.03
CA VAL A 851 4.64 -54.86 23.81
C VAL A 851 4.16 -55.67 22.61
N ALA A 852 2.84 -55.86 22.46
CA ALA A 852 2.25 -56.56 21.32
C ALA A 852 2.52 -55.83 20.00
N LEU A 853 2.37 -54.49 19.97
CA LEU A 853 2.68 -53.65 18.82
C LEU A 853 4.16 -53.72 18.45
N GLN A 854 5.08 -53.56 19.41
CA GLN A 854 6.52 -53.63 19.17
C GLN A 854 6.95 -55.00 18.63
N SER A 855 6.41 -56.07 19.21
CA SER A 855 6.67 -57.44 18.74
C SER A 855 6.11 -57.71 17.34
N TRP A 856 4.92 -57.18 17.04
CA TRP A 856 4.29 -57.29 15.72
C TRP A 856 5.05 -56.51 14.64
N LEU A 857 5.39 -55.26 14.94
CA LEU A 857 6.06 -54.34 14.01
C LEU A 857 7.51 -54.73 13.75
N ALA A 858 8.17 -55.43 14.68
CA ALA A 858 9.51 -55.98 14.47
C ALA A 858 9.57 -57.15 13.46
N GLN A 859 8.44 -57.68 13.01
CA GLN A 859 8.37 -58.79 12.06
C GLN A 859 8.15 -58.29 10.62
N GLU A 860 8.98 -58.74 9.68
CA GLU A 860 8.83 -58.54 8.23
C GLU A 860 7.77 -59.50 7.65
N ARG A 861 6.49 -59.29 8.00
CA ARG A 861 5.34 -60.04 7.44
C ARG A 861 4.27 -59.12 6.84
N ALA A 862 3.52 -59.64 5.87
CA ALA A 862 2.49 -58.92 5.12
C ALA A 862 1.09 -58.90 5.79
N GLY A 863 0.97 -59.34 7.05
CA GLY A 863 -0.32 -59.40 7.77
C GLY A 863 -0.76 -58.07 8.38
N ARG A 864 -1.94 -58.08 9.02
CA ARG A 864 -2.48 -56.98 9.84
C ARG A 864 -2.70 -57.44 11.28
N LEU A 865 -2.29 -56.61 12.25
CA LEU A 865 -2.69 -56.79 13.65
C LEU A 865 -4.01 -56.09 13.88
N VAL A 866 -5.04 -56.82 14.31
CA VAL A 866 -6.31 -56.22 14.72
C VAL A 866 -6.33 -56.09 16.23
N VAL A 867 -6.46 -54.86 16.73
CA VAL A 867 -6.65 -54.58 18.15
C VAL A 867 -8.15 -54.47 18.41
N LEU A 868 -8.69 -55.48 19.09
CA LEU A 868 -10.10 -55.62 19.41
C LEU A 868 -10.39 -55.13 20.84
N THR A 869 -11.34 -54.21 20.95
CA THR A 869 -11.84 -53.70 22.24
C THR A 869 -13.36 -53.78 22.31
N GLN A 870 -13.92 -53.56 23.50
CA GLN A 870 -15.37 -53.48 23.71
C GLN A 870 -15.69 -52.24 24.56
N GLY A 871 -16.67 -51.44 24.11
CA GLY A 871 -17.18 -50.27 24.84
C GLY A 871 -16.17 -49.12 25.01
N SER A 872 -15.19 -49.01 24.11
CA SER A 872 -14.05 -48.08 24.26
C SER A 872 -14.20 -46.76 23.49
N VAL A 873 -15.13 -46.70 22.53
CA VAL A 873 -15.41 -45.52 21.68
C VAL A 873 -16.91 -45.38 21.42
N GLY A 874 -17.35 -44.15 21.10
CA GLY A 874 -18.77 -43.80 20.90
C GLY A 874 -19.35 -42.99 22.07
N GLN A 875 -20.59 -42.52 21.93
CA GLN A 875 -21.27 -41.74 23.00
C GLN A 875 -21.50 -42.56 24.28
N ASP A 876 -21.58 -43.89 24.14
CA ASP A 876 -21.80 -44.84 25.24
C ASP A 876 -20.50 -45.52 25.73
N ALA A 877 -19.32 -44.92 25.48
CA ALA A 877 -18.05 -45.51 25.87
C ALA A 877 -17.89 -45.55 27.41
N THR A 878 -17.72 -46.75 27.96
CA THR A 878 -17.57 -46.98 29.41
C THR A 878 -16.20 -47.54 29.79
N ASN A 879 -15.39 -48.00 28.83
CA ASN A 879 -14.12 -48.68 29.09
C ASN A 879 -12.91 -47.74 28.99
N LEU A 880 -12.45 -47.22 30.13
CA LEU A 880 -11.32 -46.27 30.19
C LEU A 880 -9.98 -46.89 29.75
N ALA A 881 -9.74 -48.17 30.08
CA ALA A 881 -8.52 -48.87 29.66
C ALA A 881 -8.48 -49.07 28.14
N GLY A 882 -9.62 -49.41 27.55
CA GLY A 882 -9.78 -49.52 26.11
C GLY A 882 -9.64 -48.18 25.38
N ALA A 883 -10.17 -47.09 25.92
CA ALA A 883 -9.99 -45.75 25.36
C ALA A 883 -8.51 -45.32 25.32
N ALA A 884 -7.75 -45.63 26.38
CA ALA A 884 -6.31 -45.37 26.43
C ALA A 884 -5.52 -46.25 25.43
N VAL A 885 -5.91 -47.51 25.26
CA VAL A 885 -5.36 -48.41 24.23
C VAL A 885 -5.62 -47.84 22.83
N TRP A 886 -6.83 -47.36 22.53
CA TRP A 886 -7.14 -46.68 21.28
C TRP A 886 -6.24 -45.46 21.04
N GLY A 887 -5.99 -44.66 22.06
CA GLY A 887 -5.07 -43.51 21.97
C GLY A 887 -3.64 -43.91 21.59
N LEU A 888 -3.07 -44.92 22.25
CA LEU A 888 -1.73 -45.41 21.97
C LEU A 888 -1.61 -46.06 20.59
N VAL A 889 -2.58 -46.90 20.23
CA VAL A 889 -2.57 -47.64 18.95
C VAL A 889 -2.76 -46.69 17.77
N ARG A 890 -3.52 -45.61 17.91
CA ARG A 890 -3.64 -44.56 16.87
C ARG A 890 -2.29 -43.94 16.49
N SER A 891 -1.40 -43.72 17.47
CA SER A 891 -0.04 -43.27 17.18
C SER A 891 0.73 -44.30 16.35
N ALA A 892 0.62 -45.59 16.69
CA ALA A 892 1.23 -46.66 15.92
C ALA A 892 0.61 -46.84 14.51
N GLN A 893 -0.69 -46.60 14.34
CA GLN A 893 -1.35 -46.58 13.02
C GLN A 893 -0.82 -45.43 12.13
N ALA A 894 -0.62 -44.25 12.71
CA ALA A 894 -0.02 -43.11 12.01
C ALA A 894 1.44 -43.37 11.60
N GLU A 895 2.23 -44.02 12.46
CA GLU A 895 3.63 -44.37 12.16
C GLU A 895 3.77 -45.54 11.18
N HIS A 896 2.83 -46.48 11.19
CA HIS A 896 2.84 -47.67 10.34
C HIS A 896 1.48 -47.91 9.64
N PRO A 897 1.11 -47.08 8.64
CA PRO A 897 -0.18 -47.16 7.96
C PRO A 897 -0.45 -48.55 7.37
N GLY A 898 -1.70 -49.02 7.50
CA GLY A 898 -2.13 -50.31 6.96
C GLY A 898 -1.62 -51.57 7.67
N ARG A 899 -0.75 -51.47 8.69
CA ARG A 899 -0.22 -52.62 9.47
C ARG A 899 -1.03 -52.99 10.71
N VAL A 900 -1.86 -52.07 11.19
CA VAL A 900 -2.68 -52.22 12.42
C VAL A 900 -4.10 -51.68 12.17
N MET A 901 -5.12 -52.38 12.68
CA MET A 901 -6.52 -51.96 12.60
C MET A 901 -7.14 -51.95 14.00
N LEU A 902 -7.94 -50.92 14.31
CA LEU A 902 -8.69 -50.83 15.57
C LEU A 902 -10.15 -51.20 15.33
N VAL A 903 -10.68 -52.10 16.15
CA VAL A 903 -12.08 -52.50 16.09
C VAL A 903 -12.65 -52.48 17.51
N ASP A 904 -13.74 -51.75 17.72
CA ASP A 904 -14.50 -51.81 18.97
C ASP A 904 -15.84 -52.50 18.72
N SER A 905 -16.00 -53.71 19.24
CA SER A 905 -17.13 -54.60 18.92
C SER A 905 -17.97 -54.91 20.15
N ASP A 906 -19.29 -54.97 19.97
CA ASP A 906 -20.23 -55.53 20.94
C ASP A 906 -20.46 -57.05 20.76
N GLY A 907 -19.74 -57.68 19.82
CA GLY A 907 -19.84 -59.10 19.49
C GLY A 907 -20.96 -59.45 18.51
N SER A 908 -21.67 -58.45 17.98
CA SER A 908 -22.78 -58.68 17.03
C SER A 908 -22.35 -59.06 15.61
N MET A 909 -21.06 -58.96 15.28
CA MET A 909 -20.46 -59.37 13.99
C MET A 909 -19.09 -60.01 14.20
N ASP A 910 -18.70 -60.94 13.32
CA ASP A 910 -17.35 -61.49 13.31
C ASP A 910 -16.37 -60.43 12.80
N VAL A 911 -15.25 -60.27 13.51
CA VAL A 911 -14.18 -59.33 13.14
C VAL A 911 -13.55 -59.76 11.79
N GLY A 912 -13.52 -61.07 11.50
CA GLY A 912 -13.10 -61.62 10.21
C GLY A 912 -13.81 -61.00 9.01
N ASP A 913 -15.11 -60.73 9.15
CA ASP A 913 -15.99 -60.27 8.07
C ASP A 913 -15.84 -58.76 7.76
N VAL A 914 -15.21 -57.99 8.66
CA VAL A 914 -15.10 -56.52 8.53
C VAL A 914 -13.70 -56.03 8.16
N ILE A 915 -12.66 -56.86 8.29
CA ILE A 915 -11.25 -56.46 8.06
C ILE A 915 -10.98 -56.07 6.59
N GLY A 916 -11.78 -56.57 5.66
CA GLY A 916 -11.68 -56.30 4.22
C GLY A 916 -12.28 -54.97 3.75
N CYS A 917 -12.93 -54.19 4.63
CA CYS A 917 -13.67 -52.99 4.23
C CYS A 917 -12.78 -51.75 3.96
N GLY A 918 -11.47 -51.86 4.16
CA GLY A 918 -10.50 -50.79 3.89
C GLY A 918 -10.43 -49.69 4.97
N GLU A 919 -11.27 -49.75 6.00
CA GLU A 919 -11.20 -48.82 7.15
C GLU A 919 -10.07 -49.21 8.12
N GLU A 920 -9.45 -48.22 8.75
CA GLU A 920 -8.42 -48.44 9.77
C GLU A 920 -9.00 -48.50 11.19
N GLN A 921 -10.20 -47.94 11.39
CA GLN A 921 -10.90 -47.87 12.67
C GLN A 921 -12.38 -48.13 12.47
N LEU A 922 -12.92 -49.12 13.19
CA LEU A 922 -14.34 -49.46 13.15
C LEU A 922 -14.95 -49.54 14.54
N MET A 923 -16.22 -49.18 14.63
CA MET A 923 -17.09 -49.47 15.77
C MET A 923 -18.24 -50.35 15.27
N ILE A 924 -18.50 -51.47 15.94
CA ILE A 924 -19.61 -52.38 15.60
C ILE A 924 -20.64 -52.31 16.72
N ARG A 925 -21.89 -51.99 16.33
CA ARG A 925 -23.05 -51.94 17.24
C ARG A 925 -24.27 -52.54 16.57
N ASN A 926 -24.95 -53.47 17.24
CA ASN A 926 -26.22 -54.05 16.80
C ASN A 926 -26.20 -54.57 15.34
N GLY A 927 -25.12 -55.24 14.92
CA GLY A 927 -24.98 -55.82 13.58
C GLY A 927 -24.63 -54.81 12.48
N THR A 928 -24.23 -53.59 12.84
CA THR A 928 -23.83 -52.54 11.90
C THR A 928 -22.41 -52.07 12.20
N ALA A 929 -21.57 -51.96 11.17
CA ALA A 929 -20.24 -51.37 11.26
C ALA A 929 -20.31 -49.86 10.99
N TYR A 930 -19.62 -49.08 11.82
CA TYR A 930 -19.52 -47.63 11.74
C TYR A 930 -18.05 -47.23 11.62
N ALA A 931 -17.77 -46.24 10.77
CA ALA A 931 -16.45 -45.62 10.66
C ALA A 931 -16.50 -44.17 11.13
N ALA A 932 -15.39 -43.70 11.73
CA ALA A 932 -15.26 -42.34 12.19
C ALA A 932 -15.09 -41.37 10.99
N ARG A 933 -15.87 -40.29 10.97
CA ARG A 933 -15.82 -39.19 9.99
C ARG A 933 -15.94 -37.85 10.70
N LEU A 934 -15.53 -36.77 10.05
CA LEU A 934 -15.74 -35.41 10.56
C LEU A 934 -17.08 -34.85 10.03
N ALA A 935 -17.96 -34.41 10.93
CA ALA A 935 -19.26 -33.82 10.62
C ALA A 935 -19.43 -32.45 11.29
N GLN A 936 -20.28 -31.56 10.75
CA GLN A 936 -20.46 -30.19 11.23
C GLN A 936 -21.36 -30.13 12.48
N LEU A 937 -20.86 -29.50 13.55
CA LEU A 937 -21.57 -29.23 14.80
C LEU A 937 -22.69 -28.21 14.55
N ARG A 938 -23.94 -28.57 14.83
CA ARG A 938 -25.10 -27.66 14.68
C ARG A 938 -25.28 -26.85 15.97
N PRO A 939 -25.40 -25.51 15.91
CA PRO A 939 -25.63 -24.70 17.11
C PRO A 939 -27.00 -25.02 17.74
N GLN A 940 -27.07 -25.05 19.06
CA GLN A 940 -28.31 -25.27 19.79
C GLN A 940 -29.22 -24.02 19.75
N PRO A 941 -30.55 -24.18 19.66
CA PRO A 941 -31.50 -23.07 19.64
C PRO A 941 -31.53 -22.31 20.97
N ILE A 942 -31.60 -20.97 20.90
CA ILE A 942 -31.60 -20.03 22.05
C ILE A 942 -32.79 -20.25 23.00
N LEU A 943 -33.92 -20.73 22.49
CA LEU A 943 -35.10 -21.10 23.27
C LEU A 943 -35.46 -22.56 22.98
N GLN A 944 -35.19 -23.44 23.94
CA GLN A 944 -35.56 -24.84 23.87
C GLN A 944 -36.83 -25.07 24.69
N LEU A 945 -37.82 -25.74 24.09
CA LEU A 945 -38.97 -26.22 24.85
C LEU A 945 -38.48 -27.22 25.90
N PRO A 946 -38.99 -27.18 27.14
CA PRO A 946 -38.67 -28.20 28.14
C PRO A 946 -38.99 -29.61 27.61
N ASP A 947 -38.12 -30.59 27.84
CA ASP A 947 -38.25 -31.98 27.34
C ASP A 947 -39.43 -32.78 27.92
N THR A 948 -40.24 -32.14 28.77
CA THR A 948 -41.38 -32.74 29.48
C THR A 948 -42.70 -32.35 28.82
N ASN A 949 -43.64 -33.30 28.65
CA ASN A 949 -45.04 -33.06 28.22
C ASN A 949 -45.88 -32.14 29.16
N SER A 950 -45.25 -31.43 30.09
CA SER A 950 -45.87 -30.40 30.92
C SER A 950 -46.00 -29.09 30.12
N GLY A 951 -46.96 -28.25 30.48
CA GLY A 951 -47.06 -26.89 29.91
C GLY A 951 -45.78 -26.07 30.10
N TRP A 952 -45.64 -25.00 29.33
CA TRP A 952 -44.51 -24.08 29.41
C TRP A 952 -44.99 -22.64 29.53
N ARG A 953 -44.13 -21.77 30.09
CA ARG A 953 -44.35 -20.33 30.13
C ARG A 953 -43.06 -19.58 29.81
N LEU A 954 -43.20 -18.45 29.13
CA LEU A 954 -42.13 -17.51 28.88
C LEU A 954 -41.92 -16.67 30.14
N VAL A 955 -40.69 -16.64 30.65
CA VAL A 955 -40.31 -15.85 31.81
C VAL A 955 -39.17 -14.90 31.45
N ALA A 956 -39.23 -13.70 32.00
CA ALA A 956 -38.09 -12.78 32.01
C ALA A 956 -37.06 -13.27 33.03
N GLY A 957 -35.81 -13.37 32.64
CA GLY A 957 -34.71 -13.65 33.55
C GLY A 957 -34.34 -12.44 34.43
N GLY A 958 -33.31 -12.60 35.26
CA GLY A 958 -32.91 -11.62 36.27
C GLY A 958 -32.09 -10.44 35.74
N ALA A 959 -31.62 -10.49 34.49
CA ALA A 959 -30.68 -9.52 33.93
C ALA A 959 -31.35 -8.23 33.38
N GLY A 960 -32.67 -8.21 33.22
CA GLY A 960 -33.39 -7.05 32.69
C GLY A 960 -33.14 -6.79 31.20
N THR A 961 -32.91 -7.85 30.42
CA THR A 961 -32.74 -7.78 28.96
C THR A 961 -33.62 -8.79 28.23
N LEU A 962 -33.89 -8.55 26.95
CA LEU A 962 -34.76 -9.44 26.15
C LEU A 962 -34.07 -10.77 25.79
N GLU A 963 -32.74 -10.80 25.85
CA GLU A 963 -31.91 -11.98 25.59
C GLU A 963 -31.95 -12.98 26.75
N ASP A 964 -32.40 -12.56 27.94
CA ASP A 964 -32.53 -13.39 29.15
C ASP A 964 -33.93 -14.02 29.27
N LEU A 965 -34.73 -13.99 28.19
CA LEU A 965 -36.01 -14.70 28.14
C LEU A 965 -35.76 -16.21 28.09
N THR A 966 -36.47 -16.95 28.94
CA THR A 966 -36.38 -18.42 28.97
C THR A 966 -37.76 -19.07 28.98
N LEU A 967 -37.82 -20.31 28.47
CA LEU A 967 -39.01 -21.14 28.55
C LEU A 967 -38.93 -22.01 29.80
N ALA A 968 -39.73 -21.65 30.82
CA ALA A 968 -39.82 -22.42 32.06
C ALA A 968 -40.93 -23.48 31.96
N SER A 969 -40.66 -24.68 32.48
CA SER A 969 -41.71 -25.69 32.68
C SER A 969 -42.75 -25.19 33.68
N CYS A 970 -44.03 -25.41 33.35
CA CYS A 970 -45.18 -25.05 34.15
C CYS A 970 -46.02 -26.31 34.46
N PRO A 971 -46.02 -26.81 35.70
CA PRO A 971 -46.84 -27.95 36.08
C PRO A 971 -48.33 -27.58 36.06
N ALA A 972 -49.18 -28.56 35.71
CA ALA A 972 -50.62 -28.38 35.69
C ALA A 972 -51.17 -28.06 37.09
N LYS A 973 -52.00 -27.00 37.20
CA LYS A 973 -52.71 -26.60 38.43
C LYS A 973 -54.14 -27.14 38.42
N GLU A 974 -54.72 -27.53 39.54
CA GLU A 974 -56.17 -27.84 39.61
C GLU A 974 -57.02 -26.56 39.50
N LEU A 975 -58.22 -26.66 38.89
CA LEU A 975 -59.14 -25.52 38.75
C LEU A 975 -59.94 -25.25 40.04
N ALA A 976 -59.90 -24.00 40.53
CA ALA A 976 -60.78 -23.54 41.60
C ALA A 976 -62.20 -23.21 41.07
N PRO A 977 -63.23 -23.11 41.95
CA PRO A 977 -64.56 -22.67 41.54
C PRO A 977 -64.53 -21.31 40.82
N GLY A 978 -65.24 -21.21 39.70
CA GLY A 978 -65.27 -20.00 38.87
C GLY A 978 -64.12 -19.84 37.86
N GLN A 979 -63.16 -20.77 37.80
CA GLN A 979 -62.03 -20.71 36.88
C GLN A 979 -62.24 -21.56 35.62
N VAL A 980 -61.52 -21.21 34.55
CA VAL A 980 -61.41 -21.99 33.31
C VAL A 980 -59.94 -22.16 32.94
N ARG A 981 -59.62 -23.30 32.32
CA ARG A 981 -58.34 -23.54 31.65
C ARG A 981 -58.47 -23.20 30.19
N ILE A 982 -57.52 -22.46 29.67
CA ILE A 982 -57.46 -22.03 28.28
C ILE A 982 -56.14 -22.52 27.69
N GLU A 983 -56.21 -23.28 26.61
CA GLU A 983 -55.06 -23.50 25.73
C GLU A 983 -54.82 -22.20 24.96
N VAL A 984 -53.70 -21.56 25.25
CA VAL A 984 -53.37 -20.25 24.69
C VAL A 984 -52.92 -20.43 23.25
N ARG A 985 -53.56 -19.71 22.32
CA ARG A 985 -53.26 -19.79 20.88
C ARG A 985 -52.63 -18.52 20.34
N ALA A 986 -52.91 -17.38 20.96
CA ALA A 986 -52.35 -16.09 20.60
C ALA A 986 -52.26 -15.18 21.84
N LEU A 987 -51.24 -14.33 21.89
CA LEU A 987 -51.01 -13.37 22.98
C LEU A 987 -50.91 -11.96 22.41
N GLY A 988 -51.50 -10.99 23.10
CA GLY A 988 -51.27 -9.58 22.85
C GLY A 988 -50.10 -9.08 23.69
N VAL A 989 -49.01 -8.68 23.02
CA VAL A 989 -47.84 -8.13 23.72
C VAL A 989 -48.08 -6.65 24.00
N ASN A 990 -48.10 -6.29 25.28
CA ASN A 990 -48.35 -4.93 25.73
C ASN A 990 -47.05 -4.24 26.15
N PHE A 991 -47.07 -2.90 26.21
CA PHE A 991 -45.91 -2.12 26.67
C PHE A 991 -45.45 -2.52 28.09
N ARG A 992 -46.41 -2.93 28.94
CA ARG A 992 -46.13 -3.55 30.24
C ARG A 992 -45.22 -4.77 30.12
N ASP A 993 -45.49 -5.67 29.18
CA ASP A 993 -44.72 -6.91 29.05
C ASP A 993 -43.27 -6.62 28.65
N VAL A 994 -43.06 -5.59 27.83
CA VAL A 994 -41.71 -5.10 27.50
C VAL A 994 -41.01 -4.54 28.74
N LEU A 995 -41.70 -3.74 29.56
CA LEU A 995 -41.11 -3.21 30.81
C LEU A 995 -40.81 -4.31 31.84
N VAL A 996 -41.63 -5.37 31.89
CA VAL A 996 -41.40 -6.55 32.73
C VAL A 996 -40.15 -7.30 32.24
N ALA A 997 -40.02 -7.52 30.93
CA ALA A 997 -38.85 -8.18 30.35
C ALA A 997 -37.56 -7.39 30.55
N LEU A 998 -37.63 -6.05 30.53
CA LEU A 998 -36.50 -5.16 30.76
C LEU A 998 -36.20 -4.92 32.26
N GLY A 999 -36.98 -5.49 33.18
CA GLY A 999 -36.76 -5.30 34.62
C GLY A 999 -37.07 -3.88 35.15
N ILE A 1000 -37.77 -3.05 34.36
CA ILE A 1000 -38.08 -1.64 34.67
C ILE A 1000 -39.48 -1.52 35.31
N TYR A 1001 -40.31 -2.57 35.24
CA TYR A 1001 -41.67 -2.52 35.75
C TYR A 1001 -41.73 -2.52 37.30
N PRO A 1002 -42.48 -1.60 37.93
CA PRO A 1002 -42.60 -1.56 39.39
C PRO A 1002 -43.48 -2.72 39.89
N GLY A 1003 -42.85 -3.71 40.54
CA GLY A 1003 -43.50 -4.86 41.18
C GLY A 1003 -43.29 -6.19 40.44
N ALA A 1004 -43.62 -7.31 41.11
CA ALA A 1004 -43.51 -8.66 40.54
C ALA A 1004 -44.70 -8.95 39.60
N ALA A 1005 -44.48 -8.83 38.30
CA ALA A 1005 -45.49 -8.99 37.25
C ALA A 1005 -45.05 -10.08 36.26
N GLU A 1006 -45.95 -10.99 35.87
CA GLU A 1006 -45.69 -11.99 34.82
C GLU A 1006 -45.95 -11.40 33.41
N LEU A 1007 -45.24 -11.94 32.41
CA LEU A 1007 -45.42 -11.61 30.99
C LEU A 1007 -46.76 -12.15 30.49
N GLY A 1008 -47.42 -11.41 29.59
CA GLY A 1008 -48.62 -11.85 28.87
C GLY A 1008 -49.91 -11.40 29.54
N ALA A 1009 -50.20 -10.10 29.49
CA ALA A 1009 -51.41 -9.55 30.12
C ALA A 1009 -52.72 -10.06 29.47
N GLU A 1010 -52.73 -10.27 28.17
CA GLU A 1010 -53.91 -10.66 27.40
C GLU A 1010 -53.62 -11.74 26.35
N GLY A 1011 -54.67 -12.36 25.86
CA GLY A 1011 -54.59 -13.23 24.71
C GLY A 1011 -55.92 -13.85 24.34
N ALA A 1012 -55.83 -14.80 23.41
CA ALA A 1012 -56.96 -15.59 22.93
C ALA A 1012 -56.58 -17.07 22.85
N GLY A 1013 -57.55 -17.94 23.10
CA GLY A 1013 -57.34 -19.38 23.17
C GLY A 1013 -58.65 -20.15 23.15
N VAL A 1014 -58.55 -21.45 23.44
CA VAL A 1014 -59.69 -22.36 23.49
C VAL A 1014 -59.82 -22.92 24.90
N VAL A 1015 -61.03 -22.90 25.45
CA VAL A 1015 -61.30 -23.47 26.77
C VAL A 1015 -61.10 -24.99 26.72
N THR A 1016 -60.21 -25.54 27.54
CA THR A 1016 -59.94 -26.99 27.63
C THR A 1016 -60.55 -27.65 28.86
N GLU A 1017 -60.83 -26.87 29.91
CA GLU A 1017 -61.40 -27.37 31.16
C GLU A 1017 -62.19 -26.25 31.87
N VAL A 1018 -63.30 -26.59 32.53
CA VAL A 1018 -64.20 -25.64 33.20
C VAL A 1018 -64.39 -26.04 34.66
N GLY A 1019 -64.09 -25.13 35.58
CA GLY A 1019 -64.21 -25.33 37.02
C GLY A 1019 -65.64 -25.24 37.54
N PRO A 1020 -65.90 -25.72 38.77
CA PRO A 1020 -67.25 -25.69 39.37
C PRO A 1020 -67.85 -24.27 39.42
N GLY A 1021 -69.13 -24.14 39.04
CA GLY A 1021 -69.88 -22.87 39.14
C GLY A 1021 -69.79 -21.95 37.91
N VAL A 1022 -69.02 -22.30 36.87
CA VAL A 1022 -69.00 -21.57 35.59
C VAL A 1022 -70.15 -22.06 34.70
N THR A 1023 -71.05 -21.16 34.31
CA THR A 1023 -72.25 -21.48 33.49
C THR A 1023 -72.26 -20.82 32.10
N GLY A 1024 -71.35 -19.87 31.85
CA GLY A 1024 -71.29 -19.10 30.60
C GLY A 1024 -70.27 -19.58 29.57
N LEU A 1025 -69.42 -20.55 29.91
CA LEU A 1025 -68.34 -21.08 29.07
C LEU A 1025 -68.33 -22.61 29.12
N ALA A 1026 -67.97 -23.25 28.00
CA ALA A 1026 -67.87 -24.68 27.81
C ALA A 1026 -66.54 -25.04 27.14
N VAL A 1027 -66.09 -26.28 27.33
CA VAL A 1027 -64.90 -26.82 26.65
C VAL A 1027 -65.08 -26.73 25.14
N GLY A 1028 -64.06 -26.21 24.44
CA GLY A 1028 -64.07 -25.94 23.01
C GLY A 1028 -64.47 -24.52 22.62
N ASP A 1029 -64.96 -23.70 23.55
CA ASP A 1029 -65.28 -22.30 23.26
C ASP A 1029 -64.00 -21.49 22.98
N PRO A 1030 -63.92 -20.75 21.85
CA PRO A 1030 -62.87 -19.77 21.63
C PRO A 1030 -63.14 -18.53 22.50
N VAL A 1031 -62.14 -18.12 23.27
CA VAL A 1031 -62.24 -16.99 24.20
C VAL A 1031 -61.08 -16.00 24.03
N MET A 1032 -61.34 -14.73 24.35
CA MET A 1032 -60.33 -13.68 24.48
C MET A 1032 -60.49 -12.99 25.82
N GLY A 1033 -59.40 -12.46 26.39
CA GLY A 1033 -59.47 -11.69 27.62
C GLY A 1033 -58.13 -11.53 28.31
N LEU A 1034 -58.16 -11.25 29.61
CA LEU A 1034 -56.98 -11.06 30.43
C LEU A 1034 -56.47 -12.42 30.91
N LEU A 1035 -55.41 -12.92 30.25
CA LEU A 1035 -54.86 -14.26 30.52
C LEU A 1035 -53.82 -14.26 31.64
N GLY A 1036 -53.09 -13.16 31.80
CA GLY A 1036 -52.10 -12.98 32.86
C GLY A 1036 -50.85 -13.87 32.75
N VAL A 1037 -50.69 -14.62 31.66
CA VAL A 1037 -49.52 -15.46 31.39
C VAL A 1037 -49.23 -15.56 29.89
N ALA A 1038 -47.94 -15.56 29.55
CA ALA A 1038 -47.43 -15.92 28.24
C ALA A 1038 -46.94 -17.36 28.26
N GLY A 1039 -47.79 -18.32 27.90
CA GLY A 1039 -47.46 -19.74 27.97
C GLY A 1039 -48.38 -20.62 27.14
N SER A 1040 -48.20 -21.93 27.23
CA SER A 1040 -49.04 -22.91 26.52
C SER A 1040 -50.46 -22.99 27.07
N GLU A 1041 -50.63 -22.72 28.36
CA GLU A 1041 -51.93 -22.78 29.05
C GLU A 1041 -52.08 -21.62 30.04
N ALA A 1042 -53.32 -21.16 30.24
CA ALA A 1042 -53.69 -20.16 31.23
C ALA A 1042 -54.85 -20.67 32.09
N VAL A 1043 -54.77 -20.49 33.41
CA VAL A 1043 -55.88 -20.72 34.35
C VAL A 1043 -56.37 -19.37 34.84
N VAL A 1044 -57.61 -19.02 34.48
CA VAL A 1044 -58.16 -17.67 34.69
C VAL A 1044 -59.56 -17.71 35.28
N ASP A 1045 -59.95 -16.64 35.99
CA ASP A 1045 -61.33 -16.43 36.40
C ASP A 1045 -62.23 -16.24 35.16
N ALA A 1046 -63.34 -16.97 35.08
CA ALA A 1046 -64.24 -16.96 33.92
C ALA A 1046 -64.81 -15.56 33.61
N ARG A 1047 -64.80 -14.62 34.56
CA ARG A 1047 -65.26 -13.23 34.36
C ARG A 1047 -64.26 -12.36 33.59
N LEU A 1048 -63.00 -12.78 33.49
CA LEU A 1048 -61.93 -12.04 32.82
C LEU A 1048 -61.80 -12.35 31.33
N VAL A 1049 -62.62 -13.28 30.83
CA VAL A 1049 -62.63 -13.73 29.44
C VAL A 1049 -64.04 -13.72 28.87
N VAL A 1050 -64.14 -13.53 27.56
CA VAL A 1050 -65.40 -13.50 26.82
C VAL A 1050 -65.28 -14.40 25.59
N LYS A 1051 -66.40 -15.03 25.19
CA LYS A 1051 -66.45 -15.79 23.93
C LYS A 1051 -66.16 -14.88 22.74
N LEU A 1052 -65.37 -15.36 21.78
CA LEU A 1052 -65.13 -14.63 20.54
C LEU A 1052 -66.45 -14.44 19.76
N PRO A 1053 -66.69 -13.26 19.18
CA PRO A 1053 -67.72 -13.08 18.17
C PRO A 1053 -67.47 -14.00 16.95
N ASN A 1054 -68.53 -14.48 16.31
CA ASN A 1054 -68.42 -15.36 15.14
C ASN A 1054 -67.52 -14.74 14.06
N ARG A 1055 -66.52 -15.51 13.58
CA ARG A 1055 -65.57 -15.20 12.48
C ARG A 1055 -64.34 -14.36 12.82
N TRP A 1056 -63.99 -14.13 14.09
CA TRP A 1056 -62.72 -13.49 14.44
C TRP A 1056 -61.57 -14.50 14.50
N PRO A 1057 -60.43 -14.24 13.82
CA PRO A 1057 -59.18 -14.96 14.06
C PRO A 1057 -58.71 -14.78 15.51
N LEU A 1058 -58.16 -15.83 16.12
CA LEU A 1058 -57.61 -15.78 17.48
C LEU A 1058 -56.47 -14.75 17.60
N THR A 1059 -55.68 -14.57 16.54
CA THR A 1059 -54.60 -13.57 16.48
C THR A 1059 -55.13 -12.14 16.57
N ASP A 1060 -56.23 -11.86 15.88
CA ASP A 1060 -56.83 -10.53 15.86
C ASP A 1060 -57.50 -10.24 17.21
N ALA A 1061 -58.14 -11.25 17.80
CA ALA A 1061 -58.76 -11.17 19.11
C ALA A 1061 -57.76 -10.97 20.26
N ALA A 1062 -56.52 -11.47 20.12
CA ALA A 1062 -55.54 -11.43 21.19
C ALA A 1062 -55.05 -10.01 21.55
N GLY A 1063 -55.10 -9.05 20.61
CA GLY A 1063 -54.65 -7.67 20.84
C GLY A 1063 -55.75 -6.67 21.19
N VAL A 1064 -56.97 -7.15 21.48
CA VAL A 1064 -58.16 -6.31 21.72
C VAL A 1064 -58.44 -6.05 23.20
N PRO A 1065 -58.39 -7.05 24.12
CA PRO A 1065 -58.84 -6.87 25.50
C PRO A 1065 -58.25 -5.67 26.24
N VAL A 1066 -56.93 -5.58 26.38
CA VAL A 1066 -56.23 -4.54 27.15
C VAL A 1066 -56.41 -3.19 26.50
N VAL A 1067 -56.24 -3.07 25.18
CA VAL A 1067 -56.30 -1.77 24.50
C VAL A 1067 -57.70 -1.16 24.57
N PHE A 1068 -58.75 -1.95 24.32
CA PHE A 1068 -60.13 -1.47 24.38
C PHE A 1068 -60.63 -1.30 25.81
N LEU A 1069 -60.29 -2.18 26.75
CA LEU A 1069 -60.65 -1.99 28.16
C LEU A 1069 -59.98 -0.76 28.73
N THR A 1070 -58.71 -0.50 28.40
CA THR A 1070 -57.98 0.71 28.86
C THR A 1070 -58.64 1.96 28.30
N ALA A 1071 -58.88 2.02 26.99
CA ALA A 1071 -59.51 3.16 26.35
C ALA A 1071 -60.96 3.38 26.85
N TYR A 1072 -61.74 2.30 27.00
CA TYR A 1072 -63.10 2.35 27.52
C TYR A 1072 -63.12 2.84 28.97
N TYR A 1073 -62.27 2.30 29.84
CA TYR A 1073 -62.18 2.72 31.24
C TYR A 1073 -61.76 4.19 31.34
N ALA A 1074 -60.73 4.60 30.60
CA ALA A 1074 -60.24 5.98 30.56
C ALA A 1074 -61.33 6.97 30.14
N LEU A 1075 -61.99 6.72 29.03
CA LEU A 1075 -62.94 7.68 28.44
C LEU A 1075 -64.34 7.57 29.06
N ARG A 1076 -64.86 6.36 29.27
CA ARG A 1076 -66.24 6.15 29.72
C ARG A 1076 -66.41 6.14 31.23
N VAL A 1077 -65.46 5.56 31.96
CA VAL A 1077 -65.57 5.40 33.42
C VAL A 1077 -64.92 6.56 34.15
N LEU A 1078 -63.68 6.91 33.80
CA LEU A 1078 -62.97 8.02 34.44
C LEU A 1078 -63.42 9.37 33.87
N ALA A 1079 -63.22 9.63 32.58
CA ALA A 1079 -63.55 10.93 31.99
C ALA A 1079 -65.07 11.16 31.79
N GLN A 1080 -65.90 10.11 31.84
CA GLN A 1080 -67.35 10.17 31.66
C GLN A 1080 -67.79 11.03 30.46
N VAL A 1081 -67.11 10.82 29.34
CA VAL A 1081 -67.29 11.63 28.13
C VAL A 1081 -68.74 11.65 27.63
N GLN A 1082 -69.19 12.82 27.19
CA GLN A 1082 -70.51 13.06 26.61
C GLN A 1082 -70.41 13.34 25.10
N PRO A 1083 -71.41 12.98 24.29
CA PRO A 1083 -71.42 13.31 22.87
C PRO A 1083 -71.25 14.81 22.63
N GLY A 1084 -70.39 15.18 21.69
CA GLY A 1084 -70.06 16.57 21.35
C GLY A 1084 -68.86 17.16 22.10
N GLU A 1085 -68.28 16.46 23.09
CA GLU A 1085 -67.01 16.88 23.71
C GLU A 1085 -65.81 16.57 22.82
N SER A 1086 -64.71 17.31 23.00
CA SER A 1086 -63.46 17.08 22.27
C SER A 1086 -62.38 16.39 23.11
N VAL A 1087 -61.70 15.40 22.54
CA VAL A 1087 -60.66 14.61 23.20
C VAL A 1087 -59.33 14.69 22.45
N LEU A 1088 -58.24 14.96 23.16
CA LEU A 1088 -56.88 14.79 22.69
C LEU A 1088 -56.35 13.41 23.07
N VAL A 1089 -56.00 12.59 22.08
CA VAL A 1089 -55.40 11.26 22.25
C VAL A 1089 -53.92 11.31 21.88
N HIS A 1090 -53.05 11.12 22.87
CA HIS A 1090 -51.62 10.97 22.60
C HIS A 1090 -51.24 9.57 22.14
N ALA A 1091 -50.20 9.49 21.30
CA ALA A 1091 -49.77 8.26 20.64
C ALA A 1091 -50.94 7.50 19.99
N ALA A 1092 -51.82 8.23 19.30
CA ALA A 1092 -53.09 7.75 18.76
C ALA A 1092 -52.95 6.60 17.75
N ALA A 1093 -51.77 6.45 17.13
CA ALA A 1093 -51.45 5.32 16.24
C ALA A 1093 -50.93 4.07 16.98
N GLY A 1094 -50.83 4.10 18.31
CA GLY A 1094 -50.56 2.93 19.15
C GLY A 1094 -51.82 2.14 19.50
N GLY A 1095 -51.70 0.97 20.13
CA GLY A 1095 -52.85 0.09 20.42
C GLY A 1095 -53.99 0.77 21.19
N VAL A 1096 -53.71 1.28 22.40
CA VAL A 1096 -54.70 2.01 23.22
C VAL A 1096 -55.18 3.28 22.49
N GLY A 1097 -54.29 3.99 21.81
CA GLY A 1097 -54.62 5.19 21.04
C GLY A 1097 -55.65 4.92 19.96
N MET A 1098 -55.46 3.87 19.17
CA MET A 1098 -56.38 3.50 18.10
C MET A 1098 -57.74 3.07 18.66
N ALA A 1099 -57.76 2.31 19.76
CA ALA A 1099 -59.00 1.95 20.44
C ALA A 1099 -59.73 3.19 20.99
N ALA A 1100 -59.00 4.15 21.56
CA ALA A 1100 -59.55 5.41 22.06
C ALA A 1100 -60.14 6.26 20.93
N VAL A 1101 -59.47 6.40 19.79
CA VAL A 1101 -60.00 7.11 18.62
C VAL A 1101 -61.30 6.45 18.11
N GLN A 1102 -61.34 5.12 18.01
CA GLN A 1102 -62.53 4.39 17.58
C GLN A 1102 -63.72 4.59 18.54
N LEU A 1103 -63.49 4.45 19.85
CA LEU A 1103 -64.52 4.64 20.87
C LEU A 1103 -65.00 6.09 20.96
N ALA A 1104 -64.07 7.05 20.88
CA ALA A 1104 -64.38 8.47 20.86
C ALA A 1104 -65.31 8.83 19.69
N ARG A 1105 -65.01 8.35 18.49
CA ARG A 1105 -65.86 8.53 17.31
C ARG A 1105 -67.22 7.85 17.46
N LEU A 1106 -67.24 6.62 17.97
CA LEU A 1106 -68.48 5.88 18.23
C LEU A 1106 -69.42 6.66 19.18
N TRP A 1107 -68.86 7.40 20.14
CA TRP A 1107 -69.63 8.24 21.08
C TRP A 1107 -69.84 9.68 20.61
N GLY A 1108 -69.43 10.02 19.39
CA GLY A 1108 -69.63 11.35 18.82
C GLY A 1108 -68.74 12.44 19.43
N LEU A 1109 -67.51 12.09 19.82
CA LEU A 1109 -66.50 13.05 20.26
C LEU A 1109 -65.72 13.62 19.08
N GLU A 1110 -65.27 14.86 19.20
CA GLU A 1110 -64.28 15.46 18.30
C GLU A 1110 -62.88 14.99 18.71
N VAL A 1111 -62.12 14.39 17.80
CA VAL A 1111 -60.85 13.74 18.13
C VAL A 1111 -59.66 14.55 17.60
N PHE A 1112 -58.82 15.00 18.52
CA PHE A 1112 -57.46 15.48 18.25
C PHE A 1112 -56.48 14.36 18.55
N ALA A 1113 -55.54 14.10 17.65
CA ALA A 1113 -54.68 12.94 17.73
C ALA A 1113 -53.22 13.32 17.53
N THR A 1114 -52.32 12.83 18.38
CA THR A 1114 -50.88 12.94 18.11
C THR A 1114 -50.27 11.60 17.76
N ALA A 1115 -49.39 11.60 16.77
CA ALA A 1115 -48.50 10.49 16.43
C ALA A 1115 -47.26 11.03 15.73
N SER A 1116 -46.18 10.25 15.67
CA SER A 1116 -45.05 10.57 14.80
C SER A 1116 -45.51 10.68 13.35
N ARG A 1117 -45.00 11.64 12.58
CA ARG A 1117 -45.42 11.93 11.19
C ARG A 1117 -45.59 10.69 10.30
N GLY A 1118 -44.64 9.75 10.33
CA GLY A 1118 -44.72 8.49 9.55
C GLY A 1118 -45.88 7.56 9.91
N LYS A 1119 -46.73 7.91 10.88
CA LYS A 1119 -47.94 7.16 11.28
C LYS A 1119 -49.23 7.95 11.04
N TRP A 1120 -49.16 9.12 10.42
CA TRP A 1120 -50.34 9.97 10.21
C TRP A 1120 -51.33 9.34 9.23
N ASP A 1121 -50.86 8.58 8.23
CA ASP A 1121 -51.73 7.83 7.32
C ASP A 1121 -52.68 6.87 8.04
N THR A 1122 -52.25 6.27 9.15
CA THR A 1122 -53.11 5.44 10.02
C THR A 1122 -54.23 6.29 10.61
N LEU A 1123 -53.92 7.49 11.12
CA LEU A 1123 -54.91 8.40 11.70
C LEU A 1123 -55.86 8.97 10.63
N HIS A 1124 -55.35 9.25 9.43
CA HIS A 1124 -56.16 9.67 8.29
C HIS A 1124 -57.12 8.57 7.83
N THR A 1125 -56.67 7.33 7.79
CA THR A 1125 -57.53 6.16 7.49
C THR A 1125 -58.61 5.96 8.57
N MET A 1126 -58.29 6.28 9.82
CA MET A 1126 -59.26 6.31 10.92
C MET A 1126 -60.18 7.53 10.88
N GLY A 1127 -59.94 8.45 9.94
CA GLY A 1127 -60.76 9.60 9.55
C GLY A 1127 -60.42 10.90 10.28
N CYS A 1128 -59.23 11.03 10.88
CA CYS A 1128 -58.74 12.30 11.43
C CYS A 1128 -58.15 13.13 10.28
N ASP A 1129 -58.59 14.38 10.10
CA ASP A 1129 -58.04 15.25 9.05
C ASP A 1129 -56.71 15.91 9.48
N ASN A 1130 -56.05 16.60 8.54
CA ASN A 1130 -54.74 17.24 8.77
C ASN A 1130 -54.76 18.32 9.86
N THR A 1131 -55.91 18.90 10.19
CA THR A 1131 -56.03 19.93 11.23
C THR A 1131 -56.22 19.33 12.64
N HIS A 1132 -56.62 18.06 12.70
CA HIS A 1132 -56.85 17.29 13.92
C HIS A 1132 -55.73 16.28 14.22
N VAL A 1133 -54.63 16.33 13.46
CA VAL A 1133 -53.44 15.49 13.65
C VAL A 1133 -52.20 16.37 13.87
N ALA A 1134 -51.38 16.02 14.85
CA ALA A 1134 -50.11 16.70 15.10
C ALA A 1134 -49.00 15.73 15.55
N ASP A 1135 -47.76 16.22 15.54
CA ASP A 1135 -46.60 15.37 15.81
C ASP A 1135 -46.45 15.10 17.31
N SER A 1136 -46.39 13.82 17.69
CA SER A 1136 -46.18 13.43 19.09
C SER A 1136 -44.73 13.55 19.56
N ARG A 1137 -43.78 13.91 18.67
CA ARG A 1137 -42.35 14.05 18.99
C ARG A 1137 -41.91 15.50 19.21
N THR A 1138 -42.80 16.47 18.99
CA THR A 1138 -42.49 17.90 19.16
C THR A 1138 -43.60 18.58 19.97
N LEU A 1139 -43.30 19.71 20.61
CA LEU A 1139 -44.31 20.49 21.32
C LEU A 1139 -45.27 21.26 20.39
N ALA A 1140 -45.06 21.18 19.06
CA ALA A 1140 -45.85 21.93 18.07
C ALA A 1140 -47.34 21.52 18.05
N PHE A 1141 -47.71 20.36 18.60
CA PHE A 1141 -49.12 19.99 18.74
C PHE A 1141 -49.90 20.97 19.61
N GLU A 1142 -49.24 21.61 20.59
CA GLU A 1142 -49.88 22.63 21.44
C GLU A 1142 -50.36 23.80 20.59
N GLU A 1143 -49.48 24.42 19.82
CA GLU A 1143 -49.82 25.54 18.94
C GLU A 1143 -50.83 25.11 17.85
N THR A 1144 -50.62 23.94 17.25
CA THR A 1144 -51.48 23.41 16.18
C THR A 1144 -52.92 23.26 16.68
N PHE A 1145 -53.13 22.57 17.81
CA PHE A 1145 -54.47 22.36 18.34
C PHE A 1145 -55.03 23.62 19.00
N TRP A 1146 -54.19 24.52 19.53
CA TRP A 1146 -54.63 25.83 19.98
C TRP A 1146 -55.23 26.64 18.82
N LEU A 1147 -54.60 26.62 17.65
CA LEU A 1147 -55.09 27.28 16.44
C LEU A 1147 -56.35 26.60 15.89
N THR A 1148 -56.35 25.27 15.71
CA THR A 1148 -57.52 24.53 15.18
C THR A 1148 -58.74 24.68 16.06
N THR A 1149 -58.54 24.78 17.38
CA THR A 1149 -59.63 24.96 18.34
C THR A 1149 -60.01 26.43 18.57
N GLU A 1150 -59.41 27.37 17.83
CA GLU A 1150 -59.60 28.83 17.98
C GLU A 1150 -59.37 29.31 19.43
N GLY A 1151 -58.42 28.68 20.14
CA GLY A 1151 -58.07 28.99 21.53
C GLY A 1151 -59.01 28.42 22.58
N ARG A 1152 -60.04 27.63 22.22
CA ARG A 1152 -60.93 26.98 23.20
C ARG A 1152 -60.24 25.77 23.90
N GLY A 1153 -59.22 25.17 23.29
CA GLY A 1153 -58.59 23.94 23.76
C GLY A 1153 -59.51 22.72 23.67
N VAL A 1154 -59.15 21.64 24.36
CA VAL A 1154 -59.93 20.38 24.41
C VAL A 1154 -60.65 20.19 25.75
N ASP A 1155 -61.55 19.20 25.85
CA ASP A 1155 -62.32 18.91 27.07
C ASP A 1155 -61.74 17.73 27.86
N VAL A 1156 -61.07 16.81 27.15
CA VAL A 1156 -60.39 15.63 27.72
C VAL A 1156 -59.03 15.43 27.05
N VAL A 1157 -58.02 15.10 27.84
CA VAL A 1157 -56.73 14.63 27.34
C VAL A 1157 -56.50 13.21 27.84
N LEU A 1158 -56.24 12.29 26.91
CA LEU A 1158 -55.69 10.96 27.20
C LEU A 1158 -54.19 11.00 26.95
N ASN A 1159 -53.42 11.21 28.01
CA ASN A 1159 -51.97 11.38 27.94
C ASN A 1159 -51.24 10.05 28.08
N SER A 1160 -50.17 9.93 27.28
CA SER A 1160 -49.20 8.84 27.36
C SER A 1160 -47.76 9.33 27.12
N LEU A 1161 -47.56 10.66 27.09
CA LEU A 1161 -46.26 11.31 26.93
C LEU A 1161 -45.75 11.76 28.31
N ALA A 1162 -44.46 12.12 28.39
CA ALA A 1162 -43.80 12.49 29.65
C ALA A 1162 -43.14 13.88 29.55
N GLY A 1163 -42.78 14.45 30.70
CA GLY A 1163 -42.04 15.71 30.79
C GLY A 1163 -42.80 16.91 30.21
N GLU A 1164 -42.10 17.75 29.44
CA GLU A 1164 -42.65 19.00 28.88
C GLU A 1164 -43.87 18.80 27.98
N PHE A 1165 -44.03 17.60 27.41
CA PHE A 1165 -45.20 17.21 26.61
C PHE A 1165 -46.46 17.11 27.48
N THR A 1166 -46.34 16.63 28.72
CA THR A 1166 -47.45 16.60 29.68
C THR A 1166 -47.88 18.03 30.03
N ASP A 1167 -46.92 18.93 30.26
CA ASP A 1167 -47.21 20.34 30.55
C ASP A 1167 -47.89 21.05 29.37
N ALA A 1168 -47.43 20.80 28.13
CA ALA A 1168 -48.07 21.30 26.91
C ALA A 1168 -49.50 20.76 26.76
N SER A 1169 -49.72 19.49 27.08
CA SER A 1169 -51.03 18.86 27.03
C SER A 1169 -51.99 19.43 28.08
N LEU A 1170 -51.49 19.78 29.27
CA LEU A 1170 -52.26 20.46 30.31
C LEU A 1170 -52.67 21.87 29.88
N ARG A 1171 -51.82 22.59 29.15
CA ARG A 1171 -52.13 23.93 28.62
C ARG A 1171 -53.27 23.92 27.58
N LEU A 1172 -53.50 22.79 26.92
CA LEU A 1172 -54.66 22.58 26.04
C LEU A 1172 -56.00 22.38 26.79
N LEU A 1173 -56.04 22.45 28.13
CA LEU A 1173 -57.26 22.45 28.95
C LEU A 1173 -57.55 23.83 29.61
N PRO A 1174 -57.58 24.95 28.85
CA PRO A 1174 -57.63 26.30 29.44
C PRO A 1174 -58.93 26.62 30.19
N ARG A 1175 -60.01 25.89 29.88
CA ARG A 1175 -61.34 26.03 30.49
C ARG A 1175 -61.56 25.08 31.68
N GLY A 1176 -60.53 24.33 32.07
CA GLY A 1176 -60.67 23.14 32.90
C GLY A 1176 -61.23 21.97 32.09
N GLY A 1177 -60.88 20.75 32.49
CA GLY A 1177 -61.25 19.53 31.77
C GLY A 1177 -60.78 18.29 32.51
N ARG A 1178 -60.79 17.13 31.84
CA ARG A 1178 -60.33 15.86 32.43
C ARG A 1178 -59.01 15.45 31.82
N PHE A 1179 -57.97 15.36 32.64
CA PHE A 1179 -56.67 14.86 32.24
C PHE A 1179 -56.50 13.42 32.74
N ILE A 1180 -56.40 12.47 31.81
CA ILE A 1180 -56.23 11.05 32.09
C ILE A 1180 -54.77 10.68 31.79
N GLU A 1181 -54.00 10.43 32.84
CA GLU A 1181 -52.58 10.05 32.74
C GLU A 1181 -52.43 8.52 32.68
N MET A 1182 -51.82 8.02 31.59
CA MET A 1182 -51.54 6.59 31.41
C MET A 1182 -50.06 6.24 31.67
N GLY A 1183 -49.15 7.23 31.64
CA GLY A 1183 -47.72 7.05 31.91
C GLY A 1183 -47.43 6.66 33.36
N LYS A 1184 -46.47 5.73 33.56
CA LYS A 1184 -46.10 5.19 34.88
C LYS A 1184 -44.71 5.63 35.41
N THR A 1185 -43.96 6.41 34.65
CA THR A 1185 -42.56 6.73 34.94
C THR A 1185 -42.34 7.83 35.99
N GLU A 1186 -43.37 8.57 36.42
CA GLU A 1186 -43.23 9.67 37.39
C GLU A 1186 -44.22 9.61 38.56
N PHE A 1187 -44.07 8.64 39.46
CA PHE A 1187 -44.59 8.78 40.83
C PHE A 1187 -43.44 9.12 41.78
N GLY A 1188 -42.88 10.31 41.60
CA GLY A 1188 -41.82 10.88 42.44
C GLY A 1188 -42.07 12.36 42.71
N THR A 1189 -42.62 12.68 43.89
CA THR A 1189 -42.88 14.02 44.46
C THR A 1189 -43.99 14.90 43.84
N PRO A 1190 -44.97 15.41 44.64
CA PRO A 1190 -46.09 16.19 44.12
C PRO A 1190 -45.68 17.65 43.90
N ARG A 1191 -45.47 18.06 42.65
CA ARG A 1191 -45.65 19.48 42.27
C ARG A 1191 -47.14 19.78 42.21
N SER A 1192 -47.53 20.97 42.63
CA SER A 1192 -48.91 21.42 42.83
C SER A 1192 -49.76 21.25 41.57
N LEU A 1193 -50.51 20.15 41.47
CA LEU A 1193 -51.45 19.88 40.39
C LEU A 1193 -52.87 20.33 40.79
N PRO A 1194 -53.66 20.96 39.89
CA PRO A 1194 -55.02 21.39 40.18
C PRO A 1194 -55.95 20.22 40.53
N ARG A 1195 -57.00 20.49 41.34
CA ARG A 1195 -57.95 19.53 41.98
C ARG A 1195 -58.79 18.62 41.04
N THR A 1196 -58.47 18.53 39.75
CA THR A 1196 -59.21 17.76 38.74
C THR A 1196 -58.29 16.86 37.91
N ILE A 1197 -57.48 16.04 38.58
CA ILE A 1197 -56.77 14.91 37.96
C ILE A 1197 -57.44 13.62 38.41
N LEU A 1198 -57.98 12.87 37.46
CA LEU A 1198 -58.54 11.54 37.68
C LEU A 1198 -57.44 10.52 37.37
N GLY A 1199 -56.59 10.25 38.36
CA GLY A 1199 -55.56 9.21 38.27
C GLY A 1199 -56.14 7.80 38.48
N TRP A 1200 -55.46 6.79 37.96
CA TRP A 1200 -55.74 5.38 38.24
C TRP A 1200 -55.65 5.13 39.76
N PRO A 1201 -56.69 4.60 40.45
CA PRO A 1201 -56.54 4.23 41.84
C PRO A 1201 -55.51 3.10 41.97
N THR A 1202 -54.47 3.33 42.77
CA THR A 1202 -53.50 2.33 43.23
C THR A 1202 -54.21 1.32 44.11
N GLY A 1203 -54.86 0.31 43.52
CA GLY A 1203 -55.62 -0.66 44.30
C GLY A 1203 -56.47 -1.64 43.52
N LEU A 1204 -55.94 -2.25 42.46
CA LEU A 1204 -56.41 -3.57 41.99
C LEU A 1204 -55.18 -4.43 41.68
N SER A 1205 -54.49 -4.76 42.77
CA SER A 1205 -53.70 -5.99 42.87
C SER A 1205 -54.66 -7.06 43.36
N THR A 1206 -55.42 -7.66 42.45
CA THR A 1206 -55.97 -9.02 42.55
C THR A 1206 -56.59 -9.42 41.23
#